data_AF-A0A924BEI8-F1
#
_entry.id   AF-A0A924BEI8-F1
#
_cell.length_a   1.000
_cell.length_b   1.000
_cell.length_c   1.000
_cell.angle_alpha   90.00
_cell.angle_beta   90.00
_cell.angle_gamma   90.00
#
_symmetry.space_group_name_H-M   'P 1'
#
loop_
_entity.id
_entity.type
_entity.pdbx_description
1 polymer ?
#
loop_
_entity_poly.entity_id
_entity_poly.type
_entity_poly.pdbx_seq_one_letter_code
_entity_poly.pdbx_strand_id
1 'polypeptide(L)'
;MKIFKSLLLSTTISLALCSEVMADVVDDTFNFNNSEVNGYSSIATTDDSTSMVINPGGIGLKGDGEVFFSNSIYSDLSQTNIFGTYSNFNLGYQSFTPRAKTLNPIRKLIVGTGYPIIEGLSLGVTYFNVQSTDTSNLNTNTFDVGLLARPTDFLSVGLVGRNIFAPAWGQSPIKRSYLAALGFRPGAWDRLTLTLDGEWVEGSPINRIKGVFGLESEFINGVVFKAKASSDATFKNISFGGELALNFPYVSIGYGRVFNNAGSRDAGAIKLSLNKSRTIFEAGNSELSELSFNGNIQANKDAVTSFLGVNSRSSVYDYIQEIEQLKKDNSIAGIVLNFNNFSSGLAVNEEIRAKLEDFKKSGKKVIAYIRSMDMKQYYLASVADYIVMHPIGDLQFQGIGSVHYFYKDLMDTVGIEAQYERIGKYKSAVEPMIQNKASDADKEQTNALLQDFYNNMSQAISTSRKISQVDIKGIVDHQTFVNSNDAKDLKLVDKIANYDEMGKIVANLMNKQEKLPIITYPITYKKYNWRDEAQIAIINASGTVIEGSSTRDLLSGETTMGADTIADMLSKSRKNESVKAVVLRLDSGGGSALASDIILREISRYKEAKKPIVISMSNVAASGAYWLSSDATKIVSDANTITGSIGVFSGKMNFSKLFEKLGLNVETFKIGEHADAFSEARPFTDDERKMLFNSIQATYRTFLERVATGRGLSVARVNEIGQGHVYSGTKAKELKLVDEIGGLEKAIEIAKNLAMLKDKKVELFNVASNTGMNTLAQLATDPKQAFYPFVMLKLIRENKVLAIMPNY
;
A
#
# COMPACT_ATOMS: atom_id res chain seq x y z
N MET A 1 -18.19 -82.80 0.35
CA MET A 1 -17.92 -82.01 1.58
C MET A 1 -16.61 -81.19 1.53
N LYS A 2 -15.46 -81.74 1.07
CA LYS A 2 -14.20 -80.97 0.92
C LYS A 2 -14.26 -79.83 -0.11
N ILE A 3 -14.99 -80.00 -1.22
CA ILE A 3 -15.16 -78.98 -2.28
C ILE A 3 -16.08 -77.83 -1.82
N PHE A 4 -17.11 -78.13 -1.01
CA PHE A 4 -18.00 -77.12 -0.43
C PHE A 4 -17.28 -76.26 0.63
N LYS A 5 -16.35 -76.85 1.39
CA LYS A 5 -15.48 -76.13 2.33
C LYS A 5 -14.46 -75.24 1.61
N SER A 6 -13.89 -75.65 0.47
CA SER A 6 -12.94 -74.79 -0.27
C SER A 6 -13.64 -73.65 -1.02
N LEU A 7 -14.86 -73.87 -1.51
CA LEU A 7 -15.66 -72.80 -2.13
C LEU A 7 -16.03 -71.75 -1.08
N LEU A 8 -16.63 -72.15 0.05
CA LEU A 8 -16.93 -71.22 1.15
C LEU A 8 -15.68 -70.52 1.67
N LEU A 9 -14.55 -71.21 1.85
CA LEU A 9 -13.31 -70.56 2.28
C LEU A 9 -12.83 -69.53 1.24
N SER A 10 -12.93 -69.82 -0.06
CA SER A 10 -12.53 -68.86 -1.12
C SER A 10 -13.48 -67.66 -1.24
N THR A 11 -14.80 -67.86 -1.06
CA THR A 11 -15.77 -66.75 -1.09
C THR A 11 -15.66 -65.92 0.18
N THR A 12 -15.47 -66.53 1.35
CA THR A 12 -15.26 -65.82 2.61
C THR A 12 -13.91 -65.09 2.63
N ILE A 13 -12.85 -65.66 2.06
CA ILE A 13 -11.55 -64.98 1.87
C ILE A 13 -11.69 -63.82 0.88
N SER A 14 -12.40 -64.00 -0.24
CA SER A 14 -12.61 -62.93 -1.23
C SER A 14 -13.54 -61.81 -0.73
N LEU A 15 -14.55 -62.12 0.09
CA LEU A 15 -15.39 -61.12 0.77
C LEU A 15 -14.64 -60.43 1.91
N ALA A 16 -13.79 -61.16 2.65
CA ALA A 16 -12.94 -60.58 3.68
C ALA A 16 -11.90 -59.62 3.08
N LEU A 17 -11.21 -60.03 2.01
CA LEU A 17 -10.30 -59.16 1.24
C LEU A 17 -11.01 -57.94 0.66
N CYS A 18 -12.23 -58.10 0.12
CA CYS A 18 -13.00 -56.96 -0.39
C CYS A 18 -13.45 -56.02 0.75
N SER A 19 -13.74 -56.56 1.95
CA SER A 19 -14.12 -55.77 3.13
C SER A 19 -12.94 -55.06 3.80
N GLU A 20 -11.74 -55.66 3.82
CA GLU A 20 -10.51 -55.04 4.32
C GLU A 20 -10.05 -53.91 3.38
N VAL A 21 -10.07 -54.15 2.06
CA VAL A 21 -9.74 -53.11 1.06
C VAL A 21 -10.76 -51.95 1.10
N MET A 22 -12.06 -52.24 1.30
CA MET A 22 -13.07 -51.20 1.51
C MET A 22 -12.84 -50.41 2.81
N ALA A 23 -12.45 -51.09 3.90
CA ALA A 23 -12.15 -50.43 5.17
C ALA A 23 -10.95 -49.47 5.05
N ASP A 24 -9.90 -49.89 4.36
CA ASP A 24 -8.72 -49.06 4.08
C ASP A 24 -9.05 -47.86 3.17
N VAL A 25 -9.89 -48.05 2.14
CA VAL A 25 -10.35 -46.97 1.26
C VAL A 25 -11.24 -45.96 2.00
N VAL A 26 -12.12 -46.43 2.89
CA VAL A 26 -12.96 -45.57 3.72
C VAL A 26 -12.10 -44.81 4.74
N ASP A 27 -11.12 -45.46 5.37
CA ASP A 27 -10.20 -44.82 6.30
C ASP A 27 -9.34 -43.73 5.62
N ASP A 28 -8.80 -44.01 4.42
CA ASP A 28 -8.07 -43.04 3.60
C ASP A 28 -8.95 -41.88 3.12
N THR A 29 -10.25 -42.13 2.87
CA THR A 29 -11.19 -41.10 2.40
C THR A 29 -11.57 -40.13 3.52
N PHE A 30 -11.76 -40.63 4.75
CA PHE A 30 -12.39 -39.88 5.85
C PHE A 30 -11.47 -39.55 7.04
N ASN A 31 -10.34 -40.24 7.22
CA ASN A 31 -9.44 -40.08 8.38
C ASN A 31 -8.02 -39.60 7.99
N PHE A 32 -7.18 -39.35 9.00
CA PHE A 32 -5.89 -38.64 8.92
C PHE A 32 -4.79 -39.32 8.12
N ASN A 33 -4.95 -40.56 7.66
CA ASN A 33 -4.04 -41.10 6.64
C ASN A 33 -4.05 -40.21 5.38
N ASN A 34 -5.13 -39.47 5.12
CA ASN A 34 -5.23 -38.44 4.08
C ASN A 34 -4.29 -37.22 4.30
N SER A 35 -3.73 -37.01 5.50
CA SER A 35 -2.68 -36.01 5.78
C SER A 35 -1.27 -36.47 5.39
N GLU A 36 -1.07 -37.78 5.21
CA GLU A 36 0.12 -38.34 4.57
C GLU A 36 0.05 -38.19 3.03
N VAL A 37 -1.13 -37.86 2.49
CA VAL A 37 -1.40 -37.80 1.04
C VAL A 37 -1.51 -36.38 0.48
N ASN A 38 -2.05 -35.44 1.26
CA ASN A 38 -2.39 -34.09 0.77
C ASN A 38 -1.31 -33.02 1.03
N GLY A 39 -0.09 -33.44 1.34
CA GLY A 39 1.06 -32.56 1.53
C GLY A 39 1.83 -32.92 2.80
N TYR A 40 3.15 -32.86 2.74
CA TYR A 40 4.04 -33.10 3.87
C TYR A 40 3.99 -31.96 4.91
N SER A 41 2.85 -31.25 4.97
CA SER A 41 2.61 -30.08 5.81
C SER A 41 1.86 -30.44 7.10
N SER A 42 2.17 -29.73 8.18
CA SER A 42 1.48 -29.87 9.47
C SER A 42 0.20 -29.05 9.52
N ILE A 43 -0.77 -29.45 10.34
CA ILE A 43 -1.96 -28.62 10.59
C ILE A 43 -1.62 -27.29 11.28
N ALA A 44 -0.46 -27.20 11.94
CA ALA A 44 0.03 -25.95 12.53
C ALA A 44 0.66 -25.01 11.50
N THR A 45 0.92 -25.43 10.26
CA THR A 45 1.74 -24.62 9.33
C THR A 45 1.03 -24.33 8.02
N THR A 46 0.02 -25.12 7.68
CA THR A 46 -0.69 -25.04 6.41
C THR A 46 -1.58 -23.80 6.35
N ASP A 47 -1.26 -22.92 5.40
CA ASP A 47 -2.00 -21.69 5.07
C ASP A 47 -2.08 -21.47 3.55
N ASP A 48 -1.98 -22.54 2.76
CA ASP A 48 -2.06 -22.49 1.30
C ASP A 48 -3.35 -23.17 0.80
N SER A 49 -3.48 -23.34 -0.52
CA SER A 49 -4.62 -24.05 -1.15
C SER A 49 -4.97 -25.42 -0.54
N THR A 50 -4.03 -26.11 0.13
CA THR A 50 -4.28 -27.40 0.80
C THR A 50 -4.96 -27.26 2.17
N SER A 51 -5.09 -26.04 2.69
CA SER A 51 -5.73 -25.74 3.99
C SER A 51 -7.14 -26.33 4.10
N MET A 52 -7.90 -26.38 3.00
CA MET A 52 -9.24 -26.97 2.98
C MET A 52 -9.30 -28.41 3.51
N VAL A 53 -8.24 -29.20 3.30
CA VAL A 53 -8.21 -30.63 3.68
C VAL A 53 -7.26 -30.92 4.85
N ILE A 54 -6.38 -29.96 5.20
CA ILE A 54 -5.42 -30.11 6.29
C ILE A 54 -5.90 -29.38 7.55
N ASN A 55 -6.03 -28.04 7.48
CA ASN A 55 -6.54 -27.19 8.56
C ASN A 55 -7.35 -26.03 7.96
N PRO A 56 -8.70 -26.08 8.04
CA PRO A 56 -9.55 -25.00 7.54
C PRO A 56 -9.23 -23.62 8.13
N GLY A 57 -8.65 -23.55 9.33
CA GLY A 57 -8.19 -22.30 9.93
C GLY A 57 -7.16 -21.57 9.05
N GLY A 58 -6.32 -22.31 8.30
CA GLY A 58 -5.34 -21.73 7.37
C GLY A 58 -5.94 -20.83 6.30
N ILE A 59 -7.18 -21.10 5.88
CA ILE A 59 -7.91 -20.32 4.87
C ILE A 59 -8.03 -18.84 5.27
N GLY A 60 -8.26 -18.58 6.56
CA GLY A 60 -8.46 -17.21 7.06
C GLY A 60 -7.18 -16.40 7.24
N LEU A 61 -5.99 -17.01 7.14
CA LEU A 61 -4.71 -16.31 7.32
C LEU A 61 -4.05 -15.88 6.02
N LYS A 62 -4.31 -16.56 4.90
CA LYS A 62 -3.76 -16.20 3.59
C LYS A 62 -4.81 -16.38 2.51
N GLY A 63 -5.12 -15.29 1.82
CA GLY A 63 -6.05 -15.22 0.69
C GLY A 63 -5.35 -15.15 -0.67
N ASP A 64 -4.13 -15.66 -0.77
CA ASP A 64 -3.36 -15.64 -2.01
C ASP A 64 -4.05 -16.50 -3.07
N GLY A 65 -4.08 -16.04 -4.32
CA GLY A 65 -4.65 -16.84 -5.41
C GLY A 65 -3.74 -18.00 -5.78
N GLU A 66 -4.17 -19.24 -5.54
CA GLU A 66 -3.41 -20.44 -5.87
C GLU A 66 -4.28 -21.58 -6.40
N VAL A 67 -3.70 -22.41 -7.26
CA VAL A 67 -4.28 -23.67 -7.72
C VAL A 67 -3.28 -24.79 -7.44
N PHE A 68 -3.71 -25.83 -6.75
CA PHE A 68 -2.91 -27.01 -6.46
C PHE A 68 -3.50 -28.23 -7.14
N PHE A 69 -2.65 -28.96 -7.84
CA PHE A 69 -2.94 -30.24 -8.45
C PHE A 69 -1.99 -31.28 -7.86
N SER A 70 -2.50 -32.45 -7.48
CA SER A 70 -1.63 -33.58 -7.16
C SER A 70 -2.22 -34.90 -7.61
N ASN A 71 -1.35 -35.85 -7.92
CA ASN A 71 -1.70 -37.24 -8.12
C ASN A 71 -0.80 -38.10 -7.23
N SER A 72 -1.42 -39.01 -6.48
CA SER A 72 -0.70 -39.98 -5.66
C SER A 72 -1.14 -41.40 -5.96
N ILE A 73 -0.21 -42.32 -5.78
CA ILE A 73 -0.37 -43.74 -6.06
C ILE A 73 0.09 -44.52 -4.83
N TYR A 74 -0.78 -45.39 -4.34
CA TYR A 74 -0.52 -46.24 -3.19
C TYR A 74 -1.03 -47.65 -3.45
N SER A 75 -0.14 -48.62 -3.60
CA SER A 75 -0.48 -50.02 -3.88
C SER A 75 -1.56 -50.14 -4.99
N ASP A 76 -2.82 -50.32 -4.60
CA ASP A 76 -4.00 -50.47 -5.47
C ASP A 76 -4.95 -49.26 -5.51
N LEU A 77 -4.53 -48.06 -5.08
CA LEU A 77 -5.35 -46.84 -5.06
C LEU A 77 -4.61 -45.66 -5.72
N SER A 78 -5.29 -44.93 -6.60
CA SER A 78 -4.84 -43.63 -7.12
C SER A 78 -5.72 -42.53 -6.57
N GLN A 79 -5.12 -41.44 -6.10
CA GLN A 79 -5.82 -40.27 -5.61
C GLN A 79 -5.40 -39.02 -6.40
N THR A 80 -6.39 -38.31 -6.91
CA THR A 80 -6.21 -37.03 -7.62
C THR A 80 -6.83 -35.92 -6.80
N ASN A 81 -6.10 -34.83 -6.61
CA ASN A 81 -6.56 -33.64 -5.89
C ASN A 81 -6.47 -32.41 -6.81
N ILE A 82 -7.49 -31.54 -6.75
CA ILE A 82 -7.50 -30.22 -7.38
C ILE A 82 -8.08 -29.23 -6.38
N PHE A 83 -7.30 -28.24 -5.97
CA PHE A 83 -7.70 -27.23 -5.00
C PHE A 83 -7.46 -25.84 -5.57
N GLY A 84 -8.45 -24.96 -5.50
CA GLY A 84 -8.36 -23.56 -5.87
C GLY A 84 -8.69 -22.68 -4.68
N THR A 85 -7.86 -21.68 -4.43
CA THR A 85 -8.06 -20.68 -3.38
C THR A 85 -7.97 -19.29 -3.98
N TYR A 86 -8.87 -18.40 -3.54
CA TYR A 86 -8.79 -16.97 -3.81
C TYR A 86 -9.51 -16.22 -2.69
N SER A 87 -8.78 -15.37 -1.97
CA SER A 87 -9.32 -14.68 -0.79
C SER A 87 -9.90 -15.68 0.22
N ASN A 88 -11.08 -15.42 0.78
CA ASN A 88 -11.71 -16.29 1.77
C ASN A 88 -12.55 -17.42 1.16
N PHE A 89 -12.58 -17.57 -0.18
CA PHE A 89 -13.40 -18.57 -0.87
C PHE A 89 -12.54 -19.63 -1.55
N ASN A 90 -12.85 -20.89 -1.30
CA ASN A 90 -12.02 -22.01 -1.72
C ASN A 90 -12.88 -23.14 -2.24
N LEU A 91 -12.44 -23.74 -3.34
CA LEU A 91 -13.10 -24.87 -3.99
C LEU A 91 -12.11 -25.99 -4.21
N GLY A 92 -12.55 -27.22 -3.96
CA GLY A 92 -11.71 -28.39 -4.16
C GLY A 92 -12.47 -29.58 -4.71
N TYR A 93 -11.70 -30.47 -5.33
CA TYR A 93 -12.15 -31.76 -5.83
C TYR A 93 -11.10 -32.82 -5.50
N GLN A 94 -11.54 -33.95 -4.96
CA GLN A 94 -10.70 -35.14 -4.83
C GLN A 94 -11.38 -36.35 -5.47
N SER A 95 -10.59 -37.23 -6.06
CA SER A 95 -11.05 -38.51 -6.59
C SER A 95 -10.14 -39.62 -6.10
N PHE A 96 -10.74 -40.70 -5.61
CA PHE A 96 -10.06 -41.91 -5.15
C PHE A 96 -10.49 -43.04 -6.09
N THR A 97 -9.54 -43.57 -6.86
CA THR A 97 -9.76 -44.55 -7.92
C THR A 97 -9.02 -45.85 -7.58
N PRO A 98 -9.72 -46.91 -7.17
CA PRO A 98 -9.12 -48.22 -6.98
C PRO A 98 -8.58 -48.78 -8.31
N ARG A 99 -7.44 -49.48 -8.27
CA ARG A 99 -6.85 -50.20 -9.42
C ARG A 99 -7.50 -51.56 -9.64
N ALA A 100 -8.02 -52.17 -8.59
CA ALA A 100 -8.84 -53.37 -8.70
C ALA A 100 -10.16 -53.03 -9.41
N LYS A 101 -10.42 -53.65 -10.57
CA LYS A 101 -11.61 -53.42 -11.42
C LYS A 101 -12.97 -53.71 -10.74
N THR A 102 -12.96 -54.21 -9.51
CA THR A 102 -14.14 -54.60 -8.73
C THR A 102 -14.64 -53.51 -7.78
N LEU A 103 -13.91 -52.38 -7.64
CA LEU A 103 -14.28 -51.27 -6.75
C LEU A 103 -14.45 -49.96 -7.53
N ASN A 104 -15.52 -49.23 -7.26
CA ASN A 104 -15.87 -48.00 -7.97
C ASN A 104 -15.23 -46.76 -7.34
N PRO A 105 -14.86 -45.73 -8.15
CA PRO A 105 -14.27 -44.49 -7.64
C PRO A 105 -15.13 -43.73 -6.62
N ILE A 106 -14.47 -43.09 -5.66
CA ILE A 106 -15.08 -42.14 -4.71
C ILE A 106 -14.69 -40.72 -5.11
N ARG A 107 -15.64 -39.80 -5.10
CA ARG A 107 -15.44 -38.38 -5.42
C ARG A 107 -15.79 -37.51 -4.23
N LYS A 108 -15.02 -36.45 -4.02
CA LYS A 108 -15.22 -35.47 -2.94
C LYS A 108 -15.26 -34.06 -3.53
N LEU A 109 -16.39 -33.39 -3.40
CA LEU A 109 -16.52 -31.96 -3.67
C LEU A 109 -16.30 -31.20 -2.37
N ILE A 110 -15.51 -30.13 -2.43
CA ILE A 110 -14.99 -29.43 -1.26
C ILE A 110 -15.29 -27.94 -1.41
N VAL A 111 -15.84 -27.34 -0.36
CA VAL A 111 -16.06 -25.89 -0.27
C VAL A 111 -15.56 -25.43 1.08
N GLY A 112 -14.57 -24.53 1.09
CA GLY A 112 -13.94 -24.04 2.30
C GLY A 112 -14.05 -22.53 2.45
N THR A 113 -14.25 -22.07 3.69
CA THR A 113 -14.19 -20.66 4.06
C THR A 113 -13.45 -20.46 5.37
N GLY A 114 -12.80 -19.31 5.52
CA GLY A 114 -12.02 -18.94 6.69
C GLY A 114 -12.21 -17.47 7.04
N TYR A 115 -12.13 -17.17 8.33
CA TYR A 115 -12.30 -15.83 8.87
C TYR A 115 -11.18 -15.52 9.89
N PRO A 116 -10.42 -14.44 9.69
CA PRO A 116 -9.48 -13.96 10.70
C PRO A 116 -10.26 -13.34 11.88
N ILE A 117 -10.02 -13.83 13.10
CA ILE A 117 -10.64 -13.30 14.33
C ILE A 117 -9.87 -12.08 14.81
N ILE A 118 -8.55 -12.22 14.93
CA ILE A 118 -7.57 -11.17 15.22
C ILE A 118 -6.29 -11.51 14.44
N GLU A 119 -5.33 -10.59 14.43
CA GLU A 119 -4.03 -10.84 13.79
C GLU A 119 -3.40 -12.16 14.28
N GLY A 120 -3.05 -13.03 13.35
CA GLY A 120 -2.47 -14.34 13.64
C GLY A 120 -3.45 -15.40 14.19
N LEU A 121 -4.74 -15.10 14.38
CA LEU A 121 -5.75 -16.08 14.80
C LEU A 121 -6.88 -16.16 13.79
N SER A 122 -7.15 -17.34 13.28
CA SER A 122 -8.23 -17.61 12.33
C SER A 122 -9.03 -18.84 12.70
N LEU A 123 -10.28 -18.81 12.27
CA LEU A 123 -11.20 -19.94 12.28
C LEU A 123 -11.59 -20.25 10.84
N GLY A 124 -11.73 -21.51 10.50
CA GLY A 124 -12.27 -21.91 9.22
C GLY A 124 -13.13 -23.15 9.30
N VAL A 125 -13.95 -23.32 8.28
CA VAL A 125 -14.87 -24.44 8.11
C VAL A 125 -14.76 -24.93 6.68
N THR A 126 -14.64 -26.25 6.52
CA THR A 126 -14.71 -26.88 5.20
C THR A 126 -15.85 -27.88 5.17
N TYR A 127 -16.70 -27.72 4.16
CA TYR A 127 -17.75 -28.65 3.80
C TYR A 127 -17.25 -29.64 2.77
N PHE A 128 -17.64 -30.90 2.93
CA PHE A 128 -17.35 -31.96 2.01
C PHE A 128 -18.62 -32.70 1.62
N ASN A 129 -18.81 -32.88 0.32
CA ASN A 129 -19.77 -33.82 -0.22
C ASN A 129 -19.01 -35.01 -0.82
N VAL A 130 -19.23 -36.21 -0.29
CA VAL A 130 -18.52 -37.43 -0.70
C VAL A 130 -19.51 -38.38 -1.36
N GLN A 131 -19.20 -38.82 -2.58
CA GLN A 131 -20.07 -39.66 -3.39
C GLN A 131 -19.32 -40.88 -3.92
N SER A 132 -19.96 -42.05 -3.84
CA SER A 132 -19.53 -43.25 -4.54
C SER A 132 -20.10 -43.28 -5.95
N THR A 133 -19.33 -43.78 -6.92
CA THR A 133 -19.80 -44.00 -8.30
C THR A 133 -20.39 -45.40 -8.52
N ASP A 134 -20.62 -46.17 -7.45
CA ASP A 134 -21.26 -47.49 -7.49
C ASP A 134 -22.80 -47.43 -7.63
N THR A 135 -23.40 -48.56 -8.02
CA THR A 135 -24.85 -48.82 -8.08
C THR A 135 -25.61 -48.57 -6.76
N SER A 136 -24.90 -48.51 -5.63
CA SER A 136 -25.43 -48.20 -4.30
C SER A 136 -25.68 -46.71 -4.03
N ASN A 137 -25.21 -45.79 -4.90
CA ASN A 137 -25.38 -44.33 -4.76
C ASN A 137 -25.10 -43.77 -3.35
N LEU A 138 -24.07 -44.31 -2.67
CA LEU A 138 -23.70 -43.83 -1.34
C LEU A 138 -23.21 -42.38 -1.42
N ASN A 139 -23.85 -41.52 -0.63
CA ASN A 139 -23.54 -40.10 -0.52
C ASN A 139 -23.52 -39.72 0.96
N THR A 140 -22.53 -38.94 1.37
CA THR A 140 -22.48 -38.39 2.72
C THR A 140 -21.88 -36.99 2.73
N ASN A 141 -22.29 -36.22 3.71
CA ASN A 141 -21.82 -34.86 3.91
C ASN A 141 -21.09 -34.77 5.24
N THR A 142 -19.92 -34.14 5.22
CA THR A 142 -19.12 -33.98 6.43
C THR A 142 -18.54 -32.57 6.50
N PHE A 143 -18.17 -32.17 7.72
CA PHE A 143 -17.62 -30.86 8.01
C PHE A 143 -16.38 -31.01 8.87
N ASP A 144 -15.35 -30.25 8.49
CA ASP A 144 -14.16 -30.05 9.30
C ASP A 144 -14.14 -28.60 9.77
N VAL A 145 -13.76 -28.41 11.04
CA VAL A 145 -13.58 -27.09 11.64
C VAL A 145 -12.14 -26.99 12.10
N GLY A 146 -11.48 -25.90 11.71
CA GLY A 146 -10.07 -25.65 12.00
C GLY A 146 -9.86 -24.31 12.67
N LEU A 147 -8.94 -24.29 13.63
CA LEU A 147 -8.39 -23.07 14.23
C LEU A 147 -6.89 -23.06 13.99
N LEU A 148 -6.36 -21.90 13.62
CA LEU A 148 -4.93 -21.70 13.46
C LEU A 148 -4.52 -20.42 14.19
N ALA A 149 -3.60 -20.56 15.14
CA ALA A 149 -3.11 -19.47 15.98
C ALA A 149 -1.60 -19.35 15.85
N ARG A 150 -1.12 -18.15 15.49
CA ARG A 150 0.29 -17.78 15.34
C ARG A 150 0.60 -16.61 16.27
N PRO A 151 0.74 -16.89 17.59
CA PRO A 151 0.98 -15.83 18.56
C PRO A 151 2.32 -15.12 18.35
N THR A 152 3.30 -15.76 17.70
CA THR A 152 4.61 -15.18 17.36
C THR A 152 5.07 -15.67 15.98
N ASP A 153 6.13 -15.07 15.42
CA ASP A 153 6.73 -15.55 14.17
C ASP A 153 7.47 -16.89 14.30
N PHE A 154 7.72 -17.35 15.54
CA PHE A 154 8.41 -18.61 15.80
C PHE A 154 7.49 -19.72 16.27
N LEU A 155 6.22 -19.45 16.62
CA LEU A 155 5.29 -20.43 17.15
C LEU A 155 3.96 -20.40 16.40
N SER A 156 3.49 -21.57 16.01
CA SER A 156 2.17 -21.78 15.43
C SER A 156 1.46 -22.95 16.10
N VAL A 157 0.16 -22.84 16.30
CA VAL A 157 -0.69 -23.82 16.97
C VAL A 157 -1.91 -24.08 16.10
N GLY A 158 -2.09 -25.34 15.70
CA GLY A 158 -3.23 -25.78 14.90
C GLY A 158 -4.13 -26.70 15.69
N LEU A 159 -5.45 -26.47 15.62
CA LEU A 159 -6.47 -27.39 16.14
C LEU A 159 -7.45 -27.71 15.02
N VAL A 160 -7.76 -28.99 14.82
CA VAL A 160 -8.74 -29.40 13.81
C VAL A 160 -9.65 -30.46 14.39
N GLY A 161 -10.95 -30.25 14.30
CA GLY A 161 -11.93 -31.29 14.52
C GLY A 161 -12.51 -31.71 13.17
N ARG A 162 -12.39 -32.99 12.84
CA ARG A 162 -12.90 -33.55 11.60
C ARG A 162 -14.16 -34.36 11.84
N ASN A 163 -14.98 -34.44 10.81
CA ASN A 163 -16.22 -35.21 10.84
C ASN A 163 -17.16 -34.79 11.98
N ILE A 164 -17.29 -33.49 12.25
CA ILE A 164 -17.93 -32.92 13.46
C ILE A 164 -19.37 -33.41 13.70
N PHE A 165 -20.08 -33.80 12.64
CA PHE A 165 -21.45 -34.33 12.73
C PHE A 165 -21.55 -35.86 12.72
N ALA A 166 -20.42 -36.57 12.88
CA ALA A 166 -20.31 -38.04 12.87
C ALA A 166 -21.14 -38.69 11.74
N PRO A 167 -20.86 -38.35 10.47
CA PRO A 167 -21.64 -38.84 9.35
C PRO A 167 -21.52 -40.35 9.21
N ALA A 168 -22.41 -40.97 8.44
CA ALA A 168 -22.29 -42.38 8.09
C ALA A 168 -21.97 -42.55 6.60
N TRP A 169 -21.20 -43.58 6.27
CA TRP A 169 -21.03 -44.09 4.92
C TRP A 169 -21.84 -45.37 4.78
N GLY A 170 -23.04 -45.27 4.20
CA GLY A 170 -24.00 -46.37 4.25
C GLY A 170 -24.41 -46.67 5.70
N GLN A 171 -24.15 -47.90 6.16
CA GLN A 171 -24.41 -48.35 7.55
C GLN A 171 -23.20 -48.16 8.48
N SER A 172 -22.06 -47.71 7.96
CA SER A 172 -20.82 -47.59 8.73
C SER A 172 -20.67 -46.17 9.28
N PRO A 173 -20.68 -45.97 10.61
CA PRO A 173 -20.46 -44.64 11.19
C PRO A 173 -19.01 -44.19 10.96
N ILE A 174 -18.84 -42.96 10.51
CA ILE A 174 -17.54 -42.28 10.38
C ILE A 174 -17.23 -41.63 11.72
N LYS A 175 -16.10 -42.00 12.30
CA LYS A 175 -15.67 -41.48 13.60
C LYS A 175 -15.16 -40.05 13.48
N ARG A 176 -15.36 -39.28 14.55
CA ARG A 176 -14.72 -37.98 14.73
C ARG A 176 -13.22 -38.16 15.01
N SER A 177 -12.40 -37.26 14.48
CA SER A 177 -10.99 -37.18 14.83
C SER A 177 -10.65 -35.76 15.27
N TYR A 178 -9.81 -35.65 16.28
CA TYR A 178 -9.37 -34.38 16.86
C TYR A 178 -7.85 -34.31 16.76
N LEU A 179 -7.38 -33.26 16.12
CA LEU A 179 -5.97 -33.03 15.85
C LEU A 179 -5.52 -31.79 16.61
N ALA A 180 -4.31 -31.86 17.16
CA ALA A 180 -3.59 -30.72 17.70
C ALA A 180 -2.15 -30.74 17.20
N ALA A 181 -1.60 -29.59 16.82
CA ALA A 181 -0.21 -29.51 16.43
C ALA A 181 0.48 -28.22 16.86
N LEU A 182 1.80 -28.33 17.00
CA LEU A 182 2.72 -27.24 17.25
C LEU A 182 3.69 -27.11 16.08
N GLY A 183 3.90 -25.89 15.60
CA GLY A 183 4.94 -25.52 14.66
C GLY A 183 5.94 -24.58 15.33
N PHE A 184 7.23 -24.82 15.12
CA PHE A 184 8.31 -24.04 15.69
C PHE A 184 9.33 -23.63 14.61
N ARG A 185 9.65 -22.33 14.53
CA ARG A 185 10.72 -21.78 13.67
C ARG A 185 11.86 -21.25 14.54
N PRO A 186 12.99 -21.97 14.65
CA PRO A 186 14.13 -21.53 15.46
C PRO A 186 14.56 -20.11 15.09
N GLY A 187 14.63 -19.21 16.07
CA GLY A 187 15.02 -17.81 15.87
C GLY A 187 14.08 -17.01 14.94
N ALA A 188 12.84 -17.44 14.76
CA ALA A 188 11.88 -16.88 13.79
C ALA A 188 12.36 -16.93 12.33
N TRP A 189 13.25 -17.88 12.02
CA TRP A 189 13.77 -18.06 10.67
C TRP A 189 12.75 -18.79 9.78
N ASP A 190 12.22 -18.10 8.77
CA ASP A 190 11.17 -18.61 7.88
C ASP A 190 11.60 -19.78 6.95
N ARG A 191 12.87 -20.19 7.01
CA ARG A 191 13.46 -21.25 6.17
C ARG A 191 13.58 -22.61 6.86
N LEU A 192 13.30 -22.72 8.15
CA LEU A 192 13.30 -23.99 8.87
C LEU A 192 12.12 -24.03 9.83
N THR A 193 11.27 -25.02 9.65
CA THR A 193 10.10 -25.26 10.51
C THR A 193 10.14 -26.69 11.02
N LEU A 194 9.99 -26.86 12.32
CA LEU A 194 9.80 -28.15 12.98
C LEU A 194 8.36 -28.26 13.45
N THR A 195 7.75 -29.43 13.32
CA THR A 195 6.35 -29.63 13.69
C THR A 195 6.15 -30.89 14.51
N LEU A 196 5.17 -30.83 15.40
CA LEU A 196 4.70 -31.97 16.17
C LEU A 196 3.18 -31.97 16.11
N ASP A 197 2.61 -32.99 15.47
CA ASP A 197 1.17 -33.17 15.32
C ASP A 197 0.74 -34.40 16.12
N GLY A 198 -0.45 -34.33 16.70
CA GLY A 198 -1.09 -35.43 17.42
C GLY A 198 -2.53 -35.58 16.96
N GLU A 199 -2.94 -36.81 16.71
CA GLU A 199 -4.32 -37.14 16.35
C GLU A 199 -4.91 -38.15 17.34
N TRP A 200 -6.12 -37.85 17.78
CA TRP A 200 -6.96 -38.77 18.54
C TRP A 200 -8.28 -39.02 17.81
N VAL A 201 -8.57 -40.29 17.52
CA VAL A 201 -9.84 -40.73 16.92
C VAL A 201 -10.79 -41.17 18.02
N GLU A 202 -12.04 -40.72 17.94
CA GLU A 202 -13.08 -41.01 18.90
C GLU A 202 -13.23 -42.52 19.17
N GLY A 203 -13.33 -42.86 20.46
CA GLY A 203 -13.44 -44.25 20.91
C GLY A 203 -12.12 -45.03 20.94
N SER A 204 -10.99 -44.41 20.58
CA SER A 204 -9.66 -45.01 20.71
C SER A 204 -9.05 -44.71 22.09
N PRO A 205 -8.35 -45.68 22.73
CA PRO A 205 -7.62 -45.41 23.96
C PRO A 205 -6.46 -44.43 23.72
N ILE A 206 -6.07 -43.69 24.75
CA ILE A 206 -5.04 -42.61 24.67
C ILE A 206 -3.68 -43.15 24.18
N ASN A 207 -3.35 -44.41 24.47
CA ASN A 207 -2.14 -45.07 23.96
C ASN A 207 -2.19 -45.42 22.46
N ARG A 208 -3.24 -45.02 21.74
CA ARG A 208 -3.34 -45.09 20.27
C ARG A 208 -3.33 -43.71 19.61
N ILE A 209 -2.96 -42.65 20.32
CA ILE A 209 -2.70 -41.35 19.71
C ILE A 209 -1.57 -41.52 18.68
N LYS A 210 -1.81 -41.06 17.46
CA LYS A 210 -0.80 -41.01 16.41
C LYS A 210 -0.01 -39.71 16.56
N GLY A 211 1.30 -39.82 16.77
CA GLY A 211 2.21 -38.69 16.77
C GLY A 211 2.89 -38.55 15.41
N VAL A 212 3.05 -37.33 14.92
CA VAL A 212 3.80 -37.01 13.70
C VAL A 212 4.84 -35.95 14.01
N PHE A 213 6.10 -36.24 13.76
CA PHE A 213 7.17 -35.25 13.72
C PHE A 213 7.41 -34.82 12.28
N GLY A 214 7.43 -33.51 12.03
CA GLY A 214 7.67 -32.93 10.72
C GLY A 214 8.84 -31.96 10.72
N LEU A 215 9.48 -31.85 9.55
CA LEU A 215 10.50 -30.86 9.24
C LEU A 215 10.18 -30.28 7.87
N GLU A 216 10.23 -28.96 7.75
CA GLU A 216 10.19 -28.25 6.47
C GLU A 216 11.39 -27.30 6.39
N SER A 217 12.08 -27.29 5.25
CA SER A 217 13.25 -26.44 5.05
C SER A 217 13.34 -25.87 3.63
N GLU A 218 13.86 -24.66 3.52
CA GLU A 218 14.17 -23.97 2.26
C GLU A 218 15.51 -23.22 2.40
N PHE A 219 16.61 -23.97 2.53
CA PHE A 219 17.94 -23.38 2.68
C PHE A 219 18.42 -22.67 1.41
N ILE A 220 17.95 -23.12 0.24
CA ILE A 220 18.22 -22.54 -1.07
C ILE A 220 16.89 -22.04 -1.64
N ASN A 221 16.87 -20.82 -2.18
CA ASN A 221 15.65 -20.22 -2.72
C ASN A 221 14.94 -21.15 -3.72
N GLY A 222 13.70 -21.50 -3.43
CA GLY A 222 12.88 -22.38 -4.26
C GLY A 222 13.24 -23.85 -4.25
N VAL A 223 14.16 -24.31 -3.40
CA VAL A 223 14.39 -25.74 -3.15
C VAL A 223 13.83 -26.05 -1.77
N VAL A 224 12.63 -26.64 -1.74
CA VAL A 224 11.91 -26.95 -0.51
C VAL A 224 12.04 -28.44 -0.23
N PHE A 225 12.49 -28.77 0.98
CA PHE A 225 12.54 -30.13 1.48
C PHE A 225 11.61 -30.28 2.66
N LYS A 226 10.74 -31.29 2.62
CA LYS A 226 9.89 -31.67 3.75
C LYS A 226 10.16 -33.10 4.14
N ALA A 227 10.15 -33.40 5.43
CA ALA A 227 10.26 -34.74 5.97
C ALA A 227 9.23 -34.95 7.07
N LYS A 228 8.68 -36.16 7.15
CA LYS A 228 7.74 -36.56 8.20
C LYS A 228 8.11 -37.95 8.71
N ALA A 229 7.94 -38.15 10.01
CA ALA A 229 7.96 -39.45 10.65
C ALA A 229 6.75 -39.55 11.58
N SER A 230 5.95 -40.60 11.47
CA SER A 230 4.82 -40.84 12.35
C SER A 230 4.88 -42.19 13.03
N SER A 231 4.29 -42.26 14.23
CA SER A 231 4.17 -43.49 14.99
C SER A 231 2.94 -43.44 15.89
N ASP A 232 2.30 -44.59 16.09
CA ASP A 232 1.43 -44.78 17.26
C ASP A 232 2.27 -44.89 18.55
N ALA A 233 1.63 -44.72 19.72
CA ALA A 233 2.34 -44.82 21.00
C ALA A 233 2.85 -46.24 21.33
N THR A 234 2.54 -47.23 20.49
CA THR A 234 3.06 -48.61 20.61
C THR A 234 4.26 -48.88 19.71
N PHE A 235 4.67 -47.91 18.88
CA PHE A 235 5.74 -48.02 17.88
C PHE A 235 5.56 -49.19 16.90
N LYS A 236 4.32 -49.68 16.75
CA LYS A 236 4.02 -50.79 15.84
C LYS A 236 3.75 -50.29 14.44
N ASN A 237 3.14 -49.12 14.29
CA ASN A 237 2.82 -48.53 12.99
C ASN A 237 3.68 -47.29 12.76
N ILE A 238 4.82 -47.47 12.09
CA ILE A 238 5.75 -46.40 11.78
C ILE A 238 5.59 -46.03 10.30
N SER A 239 5.48 -44.73 10.02
CA SER A 239 5.63 -44.20 8.67
C SER A 239 6.74 -43.16 8.62
N PHE A 240 7.48 -43.11 7.52
CA PHE A 240 8.47 -42.07 7.26
C PHE A 240 8.43 -41.67 5.79
N GLY A 241 8.65 -40.41 5.49
CA GLY A 241 8.65 -39.95 4.11
C GLY A 241 9.23 -38.56 3.96
N GLY A 242 9.44 -38.16 2.71
CA GLY A 242 9.86 -36.81 2.39
C GLY A 242 9.39 -36.34 1.03
N GLU A 243 9.43 -35.02 0.85
CA GLU A 243 9.08 -34.29 -0.36
C GLU A 243 10.24 -33.38 -0.74
N LEU A 244 10.54 -33.36 -2.04
CA LEU A 244 11.35 -32.33 -2.66
C LEU A 244 10.46 -31.53 -3.60
N ALA A 245 10.40 -30.22 -3.42
CA ALA A 245 9.71 -29.31 -4.32
C ALA A 245 10.65 -28.23 -4.86
N LEU A 246 10.47 -27.94 -6.15
CA LEU A 246 11.17 -26.90 -6.89
C LEU A 246 10.19 -25.79 -7.23
N ASN A 247 10.42 -24.60 -6.70
CA ASN A 247 9.65 -23.42 -7.01
C ASN A 247 10.31 -22.67 -8.18
N PHE A 248 9.55 -22.47 -9.24
CA PHE A 248 9.73 -21.46 -10.28
C PHE A 248 8.92 -20.21 -9.88
N PRO A 249 9.04 -19.07 -10.60
CA PRO A 249 8.36 -17.83 -10.22
C PRO A 249 6.88 -18.01 -9.87
N TYR A 250 6.09 -18.66 -10.72
CA TYR A 250 4.63 -18.83 -10.52
C TYR A 250 4.17 -20.29 -10.45
N VAL A 251 5.12 -21.22 -10.51
CA VAL A 251 4.86 -22.66 -10.58
C VAL A 251 5.74 -23.38 -9.58
N SER A 252 5.19 -24.27 -8.76
CA SER A 252 5.96 -25.18 -7.93
C SER A 252 5.70 -26.61 -8.38
N ILE A 253 6.74 -27.42 -8.47
CA ILE A 253 6.65 -28.84 -8.83
C ILE A 253 7.25 -29.63 -7.67
N GLY A 254 6.46 -30.53 -7.09
CA GLY A 254 6.85 -31.36 -5.97
C GLY A 254 6.75 -32.84 -6.27
N TYR A 255 7.68 -33.63 -5.72
CA TYR A 255 7.58 -35.07 -5.64
C TYR A 255 7.90 -35.53 -4.23
N GLY A 256 7.08 -36.43 -3.69
CA GLY A 256 7.31 -37.01 -2.38
C GLY A 256 7.00 -38.50 -2.34
N ARG A 257 7.66 -39.18 -1.40
CA ARG A 257 7.44 -40.59 -1.11
C ARG A 257 7.31 -40.87 0.39
N VAL A 258 6.27 -41.61 0.77
CA VAL A 258 6.04 -42.11 2.13
C VAL A 258 6.20 -43.62 2.14
N PHE A 259 6.82 -44.16 3.19
CA PHE A 259 6.94 -45.56 3.50
C PHE A 259 6.20 -45.85 4.80
N ASN A 260 5.45 -46.94 4.85
CA ASN A 260 4.82 -47.45 6.05
C ASN A 260 4.90 -48.99 6.06
N ASN A 261 4.32 -49.63 7.08
CA ASN A 261 4.31 -51.08 7.19
C ASN A 261 3.57 -51.82 6.06
N ALA A 262 2.68 -51.14 5.34
CA ALA A 262 1.83 -51.70 4.30
C ALA A 262 2.35 -51.45 2.87
N GLY A 263 3.37 -50.60 2.70
CA GLY A 263 4.00 -50.33 1.42
C GLY A 263 4.54 -48.91 1.31
N SER A 264 4.60 -48.39 0.07
CA SER A 264 5.00 -47.02 -0.21
C SER A 264 3.96 -46.27 -1.04
N ARG A 265 3.80 -44.98 -0.76
CA ARG A 265 2.98 -44.04 -1.53
C ARG A 265 3.88 -43.05 -2.25
N ASP A 266 3.68 -42.89 -3.55
CA ASP A 266 4.35 -41.88 -4.37
C ASP A 266 3.36 -40.77 -4.70
N ALA A 267 3.77 -39.51 -4.63
CA ALA A 267 2.94 -38.36 -4.95
C ALA A 267 3.70 -37.32 -5.77
N GLY A 268 3.08 -36.88 -6.86
CA GLY A 268 3.52 -35.73 -7.64
C GLY A 268 2.54 -34.58 -7.48
N ALA A 269 3.04 -33.36 -7.35
CA ALA A 269 2.23 -32.16 -7.19
C ALA A 269 2.71 -31.01 -8.07
N ILE A 270 1.77 -30.21 -8.56
CA ILE A 270 1.99 -28.95 -9.25
C ILE A 270 1.15 -27.88 -8.56
N LYS A 271 1.76 -26.75 -8.23
CA LYS A 271 1.09 -25.59 -7.65
C LYS A 271 1.29 -24.39 -8.56
N LEU A 272 0.22 -23.71 -8.90
CA LEU A 272 0.22 -22.44 -9.62
C LEU A 272 -0.12 -21.34 -8.61
N SER A 273 0.60 -20.22 -8.65
CA SER A 273 0.36 -19.08 -7.76
C SER A 273 0.28 -17.78 -8.55
N LEU A 274 -0.60 -16.88 -8.15
CA LEU A 274 -0.60 -15.49 -8.63
C LEU A 274 0.60 -14.70 -8.08
N ASN A 275 1.22 -15.19 -7.02
CA ASN A 275 2.34 -14.54 -6.35
C ASN A 275 3.66 -15.23 -6.67
N LYS A 276 4.68 -14.42 -6.95
CA LYS A 276 6.04 -14.86 -7.24
C LYS A 276 6.68 -15.51 -6.01
N SER A 277 7.10 -16.76 -6.16
CA SER A 277 7.80 -17.53 -5.13
C SER A 277 9.30 -17.24 -5.13
N ARG A 278 9.97 -17.50 -4.00
CA ARG A 278 11.44 -17.58 -3.96
C ARG A 278 11.93 -18.67 -4.90
N THR A 279 12.92 -18.37 -5.74
CA THR A 279 13.46 -19.32 -6.70
C THR A 279 14.92 -19.02 -7.06
N ILE A 280 15.66 -20.06 -7.48
CA ILE A 280 16.95 -19.96 -8.18
C ILE A 280 16.80 -20.06 -9.70
N PHE A 281 15.61 -20.39 -10.21
CA PHE A 281 15.32 -20.62 -11.63
C PHE A 281 14.92 -19.33 -12.36
N GLU A 282 15.45 -18.19 -11.92
CA GLU A 282 15.29 -16.91 -12.60
C GLU A 282 16.45 -16.70 -13.57
N ALA A 283 16.13 -16.41 -14.83
CA ALA A 283 17.12 -15.92 -15.77
C ALA A 283 17.55 -14.51 -15.34
N GLY A 284 18.78 -14.38 -14.84
CA GLY A 284 19.29 -13.09 -14.38
C GLY A 284 19.37 -12.06 -15.51
N ASN A 285 18.92 -10.84 -15.24
CA ASN A 285 18.95 -9.70 -16.18
C ASN A 285 18.23 -9.97 -17.52
N SER A 286 17.27 -10.87 -17.61
CA SER A 286 16.60 -11.20 -18.88
C SER A 286 15.58 -10.16 -19.34
N GLU A 287 15.18 -9.20 -18.50
CA GLU A 287 14.04 -8.32 -18.78
C GLU A 287 14.32 -6.87 -18.37
N LEU A 288 13.56 -5.93 -18.94
CA LEU A 288 13.46 -4.55 -18.49
C LEU A 288 12.06 -4.30 -17.95
N SER A 289 11.95 -3.50 -16.89
CA SER A 289 10.64 -3.02 -16.45
C SER A 289 10.36 -1.63 -16.99
N GLU A 290 9.20 -1.42 -17.58
CA GLU A 290 8.71 -0.07 -17.85
C GLU A 290 8.10 0.53 -16.58
N LEU A 291 8.50 1.76 -16.26
CA LEU A 291 7.87 2.59 -15.25
C LEU A 291 7.24 3.80 -15.96
N SER A 292 5.92 3.73 -16.17
CA SER A 292 5.19 4.75 -16.93
C SER A 292 4.73 5.89 -16.01
N PHE A 293 5.05 7.12 -16.38
CA PHE A 293 4.64 8.34 -15.69
C PHE A 293 3.49 8.99 -16.46
N ASN A 294 2.29 8.97 -15.88
CA ASN A 294 1.07 9.48 -16.52
C ASN A 294 0.24 10.31 -15.55
N GLY A 295 -0.38 11.39 -16.03
CA GLY A 295 -1.32 12.20 -15.24
C GLY A 295 -0.66 12.91 -14.06
N ASN A 296 -1.45 13.32 -13.06
CA ASN A 296 -0.94 14.02 -11.88
C ASN A 296 -0.42 13.01 -10.84
N ILE A 297 0.88 13.06 -10.53
CA ILE A 297 1.51 12.27 -9.49
C ILE A 297 1.49 13.07 -8.20
N GLN A 298 0.73 12.56 -7.23
CA GLN A 298 0.49 13.17 -5.95
C GLN A 298 1.41 12.58 -4.87
N ALA A 299 1.55 13.33 -3.78
CA ALA A 299 2.28 12.89 -2.60
C ALA A 299 1.64 11.70 -1.90
N ASN A 300 0.31 11.64 -1.93
CA ASN A 300 -0.54 10.78 -1.13
C ASN A 300 -1.29 9.77 -2.00
N LYS A 301 -1.58 8.62 -1.42
CA LYS A 301 -2.41 7.59 -2.07
C LYS A 301 -3.87 7.83 -1.69
N ASP A 302 -4.65 8.39 -2.62
CA ASP A 302 -6.09 8.50 -2.46
C ASP A 302 -6.76 7.15 -2.71
N ALA A 303 -7.64 6.74 -1.79
CA ALA A 303 -8.25 5.41 -1.78
C ALA A 303 -9.44 5.24 -2.73
N VAL A 304 -9.75 6.20 -3.61
CA VAL A 304 -10.97 6.16 -4.42
C VAL A 304 -10.67 6.30 -5.90
N THR A 305 -10.83 5.17 -6.60
CA THR A 305 -11.05 5.06 -8.04
C THR A 305 -12.18 6.00 -8.46
N SER A 306 -11.90 6.90 -9.39
CA SER A 306 -12.95 7.67 -10.07
C SER A 306 -14.06 6.73 -10.57
N PHE A 307 -15.32 7.18 -10.52
CA PHE A 307 -16.49 6.43 -11.03
C PHE A 307 -16.33 6.01 -12.51
N LEU A 308 -15.42 6.65 -13.24
CA LEU A 308 -15.10 6.40 -14.65
C LEU A 308 -13.96 5.37 -14.87
N GLY A 309 -13.50 4.68 -13.82
CA GLY A 309 -12.56 3.56 -13.99
C GLY A 309 -11.14 3.96 -14.44
N VAL A 310 -10.77 5.23 -14.32
CA VAL A 310 -9.39 5.65 -14.55
C VAL A 310 -8.53 5.16 -13.37
N ASN A 311 -7.81 4.06 -13.60
CA ASN A 311 -6.78 3.56 -12.69
C ASN A 311 -5.63 4.57 -12.62
N SER A 312 -5.61 5.40 -11.57
CA SER A 312 -4.50 6.31 -11.33
C SER A 312 -3.44 5.60 -10.48
N ARG A 313 -2.38 5.09 -11.12
CA ARG A 313 -1.08 4.97 -10.44
C ARG A 313 -0.56 6.38 -10.26
N SER A 314 -0.72 6.95 -9.08
CA SER A 314 -0.49 8.39 -8.92
C SER A 314 0.01 8.78 -7.53
N SER A 315 0.56 7.86 -6.73
CA SER A 315 1.22 8.25 -5.48
C SER A 315 2.73 8.00 -5.54
N VAL A 316 3.52 8.90 -4.95
CA VAL A 316 4.96 8.71 -4.73
C VAL A 316 5.27 7.39 -4.05
N TYR A 317 4.44 7.00 -3.07
CA TYR A 317 4.62 5.76 -2.34
C TYR A 317 4.62 4.54 -3.28
N ASP A 318 3.69 4.48 -4.24
CA ASP A 318 3.61 3.37 -5.18
C ASP A 318 4.86 3.27 -6.06
N TYR A 319 5.36 4.40 -6.57
CA TYR A 319 6.62 4.44 -7.33
C TYR A 319 7.82 3.99 -6.48
N ILE A 320 7.93 4.45 -5.22
CA ILE A 320 9.01 4.05 -4.32
C ILE A 320 9.00 2.53 -4.07
N GLN A 321 7.81 1.96 -3.81
CA GLN A 321 7.66 0.52 -3.58
C GLN A 321 8.00 -0.28 -4.83
N GLU A 322 7.52 0.16 -6.00
CA GLU A 322 7.80 -0.50 -7.29
C GLU A 322 9.30 -0.50 -7.60
N ILE A 323 9.98 0.65 -7.45
CA ILE A 323 11.43 0.75 -7.67
C ILE A 323 12.21 -0.12 -6.67
N GLU A 324 11.79 -0.18 -5.40
CA GLU A 324 12.44 -1.04 -4.39
C GLU A 324 12.28 -2.54 -4.72
N GLN A 325 11.13 -2.96 -5.24
CA GLN A 325 10.91 -4.33 -5.70
C GLN A 325 11.80 -4.64 -6.92
N LEU A 326 11.80 -3.74 -7.90
CA LEU A 326 12.64 -3.83 -9.10
C LEU A 326 14.12 -3.91 -8.77
N LYS A 327 14.58 -3.19 -7.73
CA LYS A 327 15.97 -3.24 -7.26
C LYS A 327 16.35 -4.65 -6.80
N LYS A 328 15.44 -5.36 -6.13
CA LYS A 328 15.66 -6.71 -5.56
C LYS A 328 15.47 -7.84 -6.56
N ASP A 329 14.75 -7.62 -7.66
CA ASP A 329 14.41 -8.67 -8.62
C ASP A 329 15.57 -9.01 -9.58
N ASN A 330 16.14 -10.20 -9.50
CA ASN A 330 17.32 -10.57 -10.28
C ASN A 330 17.02 -10.73 -11.78
N SER A 331 15.77 -10.92 -12.20
CA SER A 331 15.43 -10.97 -13.64
C SER A 331 15.52 -9.59 -14.32
N ILE A 332 15.43 -8.52 -13.53
CA ILE A 332 15.39 -7.15 -14.03
C ILE A 332 16.80 -6.61 -14.23
N ALA A 333 17.13 -6.34 -15.50
CA ALA A 333 18.39 -5.76 -15.95
C ALA A 333 18.43 -4.24 -15.74
N GLY A 334 17.25 -3.60 -15.73
CA GLY A 334 17.11 -2.15 -15.64
C GLY A 334 15.65 -1.69 -15.75
N ILE A 335 15.46 -0.37 -15.60
CA ILE A 335 14.17 0.30 -15.71
C ILE A 335 14.17 1.19 -16.96
N VAL A 336 13.08 1.15 -17.71
CA VAL A 336 12.75 2.12 -18.75
C VAL A 336 11.72 3.11 -18.18
N LEU A 337 12.11 4.35 -17.95
CA LEU A 337 11.21 5.44 -17.56
C LEU A 337 10.48 5.93 -18.81
N ASN A 338 9.17 5.72 -18.87
CA ASN A 338 8.35 6.16 -19.98
C ASN A 338 7.46 7.33 -19.55
N PHE A 339 7.83 8.56 -19.94
CA PHE A 339 7.10 9.75 -19.57
C PHE A 339 5.99 10.07 -20.58
N ASN A 340 4.72 9.82 -20.22
CA ASN A 340 3.56 10.22 -21.03
C ASN A 340 2.75 11.28 -20.30
N ASN A 341 3.05 12.56 -20.57
CA ASN A 341 2.25 13.71 -20.13
C ASN A 341 1.85 13.63 -18.64
N PHE A 342 2.84 13.75 -17.75
CA PHE A 342 2.62 13.74 -16.30
C PHE A 342 2.82 15.12 -15.70
N SER A 343 2.21 15.38 -14.56
CA SER A 343 2.48 16.56 -13.73
C SER A 343 2.74 16.14 -12.30
N SER A 344 3.56 16.93 -11.59
CA SER A 344 3.94 16.67 -10.20
C SER A 344 4.60 17.90 -9.60
N GLY A 345 4.63 17.97 -8.27
CA GLY A 345 5.45 18.95 -7.57
C GLY A 345 6.93 18.54 -7.50
N LEU A 346 7.79 19.50 -7.18
CA LEU A 346 9.25 19.29 -7.16
C LEU A 346 9.69 18.28 -6.09
N ALA A 347 9.08 18.31 -4.90
CA ALA A 347 9.39 17.37 -3.83
C ALA A 347 9.04 15.92 -4.24
N VAL A 348 7.89 15.74 -4.89
CA VAL A 348 7.47 14.46 -5.47
C VAL A 348 8.51 13.94 -6.47
N ASN A 349 8.99 14.80 -7.38
CA ASN A 349 10.02 14.42 -8.34
C ASN A 349 11.34 14.07 -7.67
N GLU A 350 11.73 14.82 -6.63
CA GLU A 350 12.97 14.56 -5.90
C GLU A 350 12.95 13.21 -5.18
N GLU A 351 11.82 12.82 -4.59
CA GLU A 351 11.70 11.52 -3.92
C GLU A 351 11.82 10.34 -4.89
N ILE A 352 11.17 10.43 -6.04
CA ILE A 352 11.28 9.39 -7.08
C ILE A 352 12.70 9.38 -7.64
N ARG A 353 13.30 10.55 -7.87
CA ARG A 353 14.68 10.70 -8.32
C ARG A 353 15.65 10.03 -7.34
N ALA A 354 15.59 10.35 -6.06
CA ALA A 354 16.44 9.78 -5.02
C ALA A 354 16.33 8.25 -5.00
N LYS A 355 15.12 7.71 -5.20
CA LYS A 355 14.92 6.27 -5.26
C LYS A 355 15.52 5.63 -6.51
N LEU A 356 15.48 6.31 -7.66
CA LEU A 356 16.16 5.88 -8.88
C LEU A 356 17.68 5.95 -8.74
N GLU A 357 18.23 6.96 -8.04
CA GLU A 357 19.66 7.02 -7.71
C GLU A 357 20.09 5.84 -6.83
N ASP A 358 19.27 5.48 -5.84
CA ASP A 358 19.49 4.28 -5.01
C ASP A 358 19.37 2.98 -5.83
N PHE A 359 18.42 2.89 -6.76
CA PHE A 359 18.29 1.76 -7.68
C PHE A 359 19.58 1.56 -8.50
N LYS A 360 20.16 2.63 -9.04
CA LYS A 360 21.39 2.59 -9.85
C LYS A 360 22.59 2.01 -9.09
N LYS A 361 22.63 2.14 -7.76
CA LYS A 361 23.69 1.54 -6.92
C LYS A 361 23.72 0.01 -6.96
N SER A 362 22.63 -0.64 -7.41
CA SER A 362 22.58 -2.09 -7.65
C SER A 362 23.36 -2.53 -8.90
N GLY A 363 23.84 -1.59 -9.71
CA GLY A 363 24.48 -1.87 -11.00
C GLY A 363 23.50 -2.00 -12.18
N LYS A 364 22.19 -2.04 -11.90
CA LYS A 364 21.12 -2.02 -12.91
C LYS A 364 21.01 -0.64 -13.55
N LYS A 365 20.59 -0.61 -14.82
CA LYS A 365 20.51 0.62 -15.61
C LYS A 365 19.15 1.30 -15.51
N VAL A 366 19.14 2.62 -15.51
CA VAL A 366 17.92 3.42 -15.68
C VAL A 366 18.01 4.13 -17.02
N ILE A 367 17.04 3.91 -17.89
CA ILE A 367 17.00 4.51 -19.22
C ILE A 367 15.69 5.29 -19.33
N ALA A 368 15.74 6.54 -19.78
CA ALA A 368 14.55 7.34 -19.98
C ALA A 368 14.20 7.41 -21.46
N TYR A 369 12.90 7.27 -21.76
CA TYR A 369 12.35 7.67 -23.03
C TYR A 369 11.49 8.91 -22.86
N ILE A 370 11.77 9.93 -23.65
CA ILE A 370 11.17 11.25 -23.51
C ILE A 370 10.60 11.77 -24.83
N ARG A 371 9.45 12.44 -24.76
CA ARG A 371 8.82 13.09 -25.93
C ARG A 371 9.01 14.60 -25.85
N SER A 372 8.16 15.27 -25.09
CA SER A 372 8.29 16.68 -24.78
C SER A 372 8.15 16.88 -23.29
N MET A 373 8.93 17.78 -22.71
CA MET A 373 8.86 18.04 -21.28
C MET A 373 9.41 19.40 -20.86
N ASP A 374 8.95 19.88 -19.71
CA ASP A 374 9.51 21.06 -19.05
C ASP A 374 10.77 20.74 -18.22
N MET A 375 11.44 21.78 -17.75
CA MET A 375 12.65 21.63 -16.93
C MET A 375 12.41 20.85 -15.61
N LYS A 376 11.19 20.91 -15.02
CA LYS A 376 10.85 20.20 -13.78
C LYS A 376 10.66 18.70 -14.02
N GLN A 377 10.09 18.32 -15.15
CA GLN A 377 9.98 16.94 -15.60
C GLN A 377 11.34 16.40 -16.04
N TYR A 378 12.14 17.23 -16.73
CA TYR A 378 13.50 16.89 -17.14
C TYR A 378 14.43 16.70 -15.94
N TYR A 379 14.22 17.47 -14.88
CA TYR A 379 14.90 17.23 -13.60
C TYR A 379 14.75 15.78 -13.15
N LEU A 380 13.55 15.19 -13.18
CA LEU A 380 13.37 13.77 -12.84
C LEU A 380 14.02 12.86 -13.90
N ALA A 381 13.76 13.08 -15.19
CA ALA A 381 14.29 12.25 -16.27
C ALA A 381 15.82 12.22 -16.32
N SER A 382 16.47 13.31 -15.91
CA SER A 382 17.93 13.46 -15.95
C SER A 382 18.68 12.52 -15.00
N VAL A 383 17.99 11.81 -14.10
CA VAL A 383 18.58 10.76 -13.26
C VAL A 383 19.01 9.51 -14.05
N ALA A 384 18.40 9.31 -15.23
CA ALA A 384 18.69 8.16 -16.08
C ALA A 384 20.15 8.12 -16.52
N ASP A 385 20.68 6.91 -16.64
CA ASP A 385 22.00 6.64 -17.23
C ASP A 385 22.06 6.96 -18.72
N TYR A 386 20.91 6.88 -19.39
CA TYR A 386 20.78 7.12 -20.82
C TYR A 386 19.39 7.68 -21.14
N ILE A 387 19.32 8.76 -21.91
CA ILE A 387 18.08 9.45 -22.28
C ILE A 387 17.91 9.35 -23.79
N VAL A 388 16.82 8.72 -24.21
CA VAL A 388 16.36 8.64 -25.59
C VAL A 388 15.22 9.63 -25.78
N MET A 389 15.38 10.54 -26.73
CA MET A 389 14.38 11.53 -27.08
C MET A 389 13.71 11.16 -28.40
N HIS A 390 12.40 11.38 -28.48
CA HIS A 390 11.65 11.22 -29.71
C HIS A 390 12.16 12.19 -30.81
N PRO A 391 12.15 11.81 -32.10
CA PRO A 391 12.72 12.63 -33.18
C PRO A 391 12.16 14.04 -33.32
N ILE A 392 10.89 14.24 -33.00
CA ILE A 392 10.22 15.55 -33.02
C ILE A 392 9.86 16.05 -31.61
N GLY A 393 10.57 15.56 -30.60
CA GLY A 393 10.42 16.02 -29.22
C GLY A 393 11.07 17.39 -28.98
N ASP A 394 10.74 18.00 -27.83
CA ASP A 394 11.33 19.25 -27.36
C ASP A 394 11.46 19.33 -25.83
N LEU A 395 12.42 20.12 -25.34
CA LEU A 395 12.55 20.51 -23.94
C LEU A 395 12.20 21.98 -23.78
N GLN A 396 11.26 22.26 -22.88
CA GLN A 396 10.94 23.60 -22.39
C GLN A 396 11.85 23.94 -21.22
N PHE A 397 13.03 24.49 -21.53
CA PHE A 397 14.14 24.66 -20.60
C PHE A 397 14.22 26.09 -20.03
N GLN A 398 13.07 26.70 -19.72
CA GLN A 398 12.94 28.12 -19.33
C GLN A 398 13.24 28.48 -17.87
N GLY A 399 13.82 27.59 -17.07
CA GLY A 399 14.03 27.85 -15.64
C GLY A 399 12.75 27.77 -14.81
N ILE A 400 12.68 28.55 -13.73
CA ILE A 400 11.54 28.59 -12.80
C ILE A 400 11.09 30.04 -12.65
N GLY A 401 9.78 30.28 -12.74
CA GLY A 401 9.17 31.57 -12.50
C GLY A 401 7.87 31.43 -11.70
N SER A 402 7.48 32.52 -11.05
CA SER A 402 6.17 32.65 -10.41
C SER A 402 5.46 33.88 -10.98
N VAL A 403 4.19 33.73 -11.32
CA VAL A 403 3.32 34.83 -11.77
C VAL A 403 2.20 34.98 -10.75
N HIS A 404 2.18 36.14 -10.08
CA HIS A 404 1.13 36.48 -9.11
C HIS A 404 0.16 37.48 -9.74
N TYR A 405 -1.12 37.12 -9.76
CA TYR A 405 -2.19 38.02 -10.19
C TYR A 405 -2.70 38.83 -9.01
N PHE A 406 -2.80 40.15 -9.17
CA PHE A 406 -3.43 41.04 -8.20
C PHE A 406 -4.74 41.53 -8.78
N TYR A 407 -5.82 41.33 -8.04
CA TYR A 407 -7.18 41.53 -8.51
C TYR A 407 -8.04 42.37 -7.56
N LYS A 408 -7.42 43.09 -6.63
CA LYS A 408 -8.07 44.08 -5.77
C LYS A 408 -8.87 45.11 -6.59
N ASP A 409 -8.25 45.78 -7.57
CA ASP A 409 -8.97 46.79 -8.39
C ASP A 409 -10.09 46.17 -9.25
N LEU A 410 -9.93 44.92 -9.70
CA LEU A 410 -11.00 44.17 -10.37
C LEU A 410 -12.18 43.93 -9.42
N MET A 411 -11.90 43.49 -8.19
CA MET A 411 -12.90 43.28 -7.15
C MET A 411 -13.63 44.59 -6.80
N ASP A 412 -12.89 45.68 -6.59
CA ASP A 412 -13.47 47.00 -6.33
C ASP A 412 -14.38 47.45 -7.48
N THR A 413 -13.99 47.19 -8.72
CA THR A 413 -14.77 47.51 -9.92
C THR A 413 -16.11 46.78 -9.93
N VAL A 414 -16.15 45.50 -9.54
CA VAL A 414 -17.41 44.74 -9.44
C VAL A 414 -18.17 45.02 -8.14
N GLY A 415 -17.58 45.73 -7.18
CA GLY A 415 -18.21 46.06 -5.90
C GLY A 415 -17.99 45.02 -4.80
N ILE A 416 -16.90 44.27 -4.87
CA ILE A 416 -16.46 43.33 -3.84
C ILE A 416 -15.25 43.93 -3.13
N GLU A 417 -15.26 43.94 -1.80
CA GLU A 417 -14.17 44.46 -0.99
C GLU A 417 -13.62 43.35 -0.07
N ALA A 418 -12.32 43.08 -0.15
CA ALA A 418 -11.65 42.12 0.72
C ALA A 418 -11.25 42.78 2.04
N GLN A 419 -11.82 42.31 3.16
CA GLN A 419 -11.56 42.86 4.50
C GLN A 419 -10.83 41.84 5.36
N TYR A 420 -9.50 41.90 5.30
CA TYR A 420 -8.61 40.99 6.03
C TYR A 420 -7.69 41.73 6.99
N GLU A 421 -7.53 41.16 8.18
CA GLU A 421 -6.48 41.48 9.14
C GLU A 421 -5.41 40.39 9.12
N ARG A 422 -4.13 40.77 9.22
CA ARG A 422 -3.00 39.83 9.19
C ARG A 422 -1.92 40.18 10.20
N ILE A 423 -1.27 39.16 10.75
CA ILE A 423 -0.06 39.29 11.56
C ILE A 423 1.08 38.51 10.88
N GLY A 424 2.14 39.25 10.58
CA GLY A 424 3.37 38.77 9.94
C GLY A 424 3.73 39.57 8.69
N LYS A 425 4.93 40.16 8.68
CA LYS A 425 5.51 40.92 7.54
C LYS A 425 5.39 40.16 6.20
N TYR A 426 5.61 38.85 6.23
CA TYR A 426 5.67 37.99 5.05
C TYR A 426 4.38 37.21 4.82
N LYS A 427 3.31 37.42 5.61
CA LYS A 427 2.04 36.71 5.46
C LYS A 427 1.25 37.26 4.26
N SER A 428 1.63 36.85 3.05
CA SER A 428 1.22 37.48 1.79
C SER A 428 0.01 36.86 1.08
N ALA A 429 -0.55 35.75 1.59
CA ALA A 429 -1.64 35.01 0.93
C ALA A 429 -2.88 35.86 0.58
N VAL A 430 -3.12 36.96 1.31
CA VAL A 430 -4.24 37.88 1.06
C VAL A 430 -3.87 39.07 0.18
N GLU A 431 -2.58 39.33 -0.10
CA GLU A 431 -2.11 40.48 -0.89
C GLU A 431 -2.75 40.58 -2.27
N PRO A 432 -2.97 39.49 -3.03
CA PRO A 432 -3.70 39.54 -4.31
C PRO A 432 -5.06 40.23 -4.24
N MET A 433 -5.71 40.19 -3.08
CA MET A 433 -7.07 40.70 -2.83
C MET A 433 -7.09 42.10 -2.21
N ILE A 434 -6.01 42.51 -1.53
CA ILE A 434 -5.96 43.77 -0.78
C ILE A 434 -4.89 44.75 -1.28
N GLN A 435 -4.07 44.35 -2.25
CA GLN A 435 -3.04 45.16 -2.91
C GLN A 435 -3.10 44.99 -4.43
N ASN A 436 -2.45 45.90 -5.17
CA ASN A 436 -2.33 45.85 -6.64
C ASN A 436 -0.96 45.36 -7.12
N LYS A 437 -0.04 45.09 -6.19
CA LYS A 437 1.30 44.57 -6.46
C LYS A 437 1.84 43.87 -5.21
N ALA A 438 2.83 43.01 -5.42
CA ALA A 438 3.52 42.32 -4.33
C ALA A 438 4.25 43.34 -3.43
N SER A 439 4.13 43.13 -2.11
CA SER A 439 4.97 43.84 -1.15
C SER A 439 6.45 43.47 -1.32
N ASP A 440 7.36 44.30 -0.82
CA ASP A 440 8.79 43.99 -0.90
C ASP A 440 9.15 42.73 -0.09
N ALA A 441 8.41 42.45 0.98
CA ALA A 441 8.52 41.22 1.74
C ALA A 441 8.11 39.98 0.91
N ASP A 442 7.01 40.07 0.15
CA ASP A 442 6.57 38.96 -0.69
C ASP A 442 7.53 38.69 -1.86
N LYS A 443 8.08 39.76 -2.46
CA LYS A 443 9.13 39.63 -3.48
C LYS A 443 10.39 38.97 -2.92
N GLU A 444 10.84 39.38 -1.74
CA GLU A 444 12.01 38.83 -1.05
C GLU A 444 11.86 37.32 -0.85
N GLN A 445 10.77 36.87 -0.22
CA GLN A 445 10.57 35.44 0.04
C GLN A 445 10.35 34.62 -1.24
N THR A 446 9.63 35.17 -2.23
CA THR A 446 9.36 34.47 -3.49
C THR A 446 10.64 34.27 -4.28
N ASN A 447 11.48 35.30 -4.38
CA ASN A 447 12.78 35.20 -5.05
C ASN A 447 13.72 34.22 -4.34
N ALA A 448 13.73 34.21 -3.00
CA ALA A 448 14.52 33.25 -2.23
C ALA A 448 14.08 31.80 -2.51
N LEU A 449 12.77 31.52 -2.54
CA LEU A 449 12.25 30.19 -2.88
C LEU A 449 12.61 29.77 -4.31
N LEU A 450 12.42 30.66 -5.29
CA LEU A 450 12.75 30.38 -6.68
C LEU A 450 14.24 30.08 -6.86
N GLN A 451 15.10 30.83 -6.18
CA GLN A 451 16.55 30.64 -6.22
C GLN A 451 16.95 29.28 -5.63
N ASP A 452 16.38 28.90 -4.48
CA ASP A 452 16.65 27.60 -3.85
C ASP A 452 16.23 26.44 -4.76
N PHE A 453 15.02 26.50 -5.32
CA PHE A 453 14.50 25.47 -6.22
C PHE A 453 15.36 25.35 -7.49
N TYR A 454 15.73 26.49 -8.09
CA TYR A 454 16.56 26.50 -9.28
C TYR A 454 17.96 25.94 -9.00
N ASN A 455 18.58 26.31 -7.89
CA ASN A 455 19.90 25.81 -7.49
C ASN A 455 19.88 24.30 -7.27
N ASN A 456 18.87 23.78 -6.57
CA ASN A 456 18.71 22.34 -6.34
C ASN A 456 18.53 21.60 -7.68
N MET A 457 17.65 22.09 -8.55
CA MET A 457 17.40 21.49 -9.86
C MET A 457 18.65 21.49 -10.76
N SER A 458 19.27 22.66 -10.92
CA SER A 458 20.46 22.83 -11.77
C SER A 458 21.65 22.03 -11.26
N GLN A 459 21.84 21.94 -9.94
CA GLN A 459 22.89 21.11 -9.35
C GLN A 459 22.68 19.62 -9.64
N ALA A 460 21.46 19.09 -9.51
CA ALA A 460 21.23 17.67 -9.78
C ALA A 460 21.36 17.33 -11.27
N ILE A 461 20.87 18.21 -12.16
CA ILE A 461 21.04 18.07 -13.62
C ILE A 461 22.53 18.14 -13.98
N SER A 462 23.26 19.09 -13.39
CA SER A 462 24.71 19.23 -13.58
C SER A 462 25.45 17.95 -13.23
N THR A 463 25.16 17.38 -12.05
CA THR A 463 25.76 16.13 -11.58
C THR A 463 25.44 14.96 -12.51
N SER A 464 24.19 14.79 -12.92
CA SER A 464 23.79 13.60 -13.68
C SER A 464 24.12 13.67 -15.17
N ARG A 465 24.06 14.86 -15.78
CA ARG A 465 24.35 15.07 -17.22
C ARG A 465 25.79 15.51 -17.48
N LYS A 466 26.56 15.84 -16.44
CA LYS A 466 27.94 16.35 -16.53
C LYS A 466 28.05 17.64 -17.37
N ILE A 467 27.09 18.54 -17.15
CA ILE A 467 27.02 19.88 -17.76
C ILE A 467 27.23 20.89 -16.64
N SER A 468 28.06 21.91 -16.81
CA SER A 468 28.29 22.87 -15.71
C SER A 468 27.02 23.66 -15.39
N GLN A 469 26.86 24.13 -14.14
CA GLN A 469 25.71 24.99 -13.81
C GLN A 469 25.70 26.30 -14.61
N VAL A 470 26.88 26.80 -15.00
CA VAL A 470 27.01 27.99 -15.85
C VAL A 470 26.46 27.72 -17.24
N ASP A 471 26.75 26.56 -17.82
CA ASP A 471 26.21 26.18 -19.14
C ASP A 471 24.70 25.92 -19.06
N ILE A 472 24.22 25.25 -18.01
CA ILE A 472 22.77 25.07 -17.76
C ILE A 472 22.08 26.43 -17.70
N LYS A 473 22.66 27.39 -16.98
CA LYS A 473 22.15 28.76 -16.93
C LYS A 473 22.16 29.43 -18.30
N GLY A 474 23.24 29.27 -19.06
CA GLY A 474 23.33 29.79 -20.43
C GLY A 474 22.25 29.23 -21.36
N ILE A 475 21.92 27.93 -21.25
CA ILE A 475 20.81 27.33 -22.00
C ILE A 475 19.48 27.96 -21.55
N VAL A 476 19.24 28.05 -20.25
CA VAL A 476 18.01 28.65 -19.70
C VAL A 476 17.80 30.10 -20.16
N ASP A 477 18.87 30.90 -20.16
CA ASP A 477 18.82 32.32 -20.49
C ASP A 477 18.66 32.58 -22.01
N HIS A 478 19.01 31.63 -22.88
CA HIS A 478 19.13 31.86 -24.32
C HIS A 478 18.34 30.89 -25.22
N GLN A 479 17.89 29.74 -24.72
CA GLN A 479 17.23 28.69 -25.48
C GLN A 479 16.05 28.08 -24.71
N THR A 480 14.93 28.81 -24.71
CA THR A 480 13.68 28.39 -24.05
C THR A 480 13.14 27.06 -24.60
N PHE A 481 13.20 26.87 -25.92
CA PHE A 481 12.74 25.65 -26.59
C PHE A 481 13.93 24.95 -27.23
N VAL A 482 14.25 23.76 -26.73
CA VAL A 482 15.38 22.95 -27.21
C VAL A 482 14.80 21.75 -27.94
N ASN A 483 14.91 21.71 -29.27
CA ASN A 483 14.45 20.56 -30.05
C ASN A 483 15.36 19.33 -29.85
N SER A 484 14.96 18.18 -30.38
CA SER A 484 15.71 16.92 -30.24
C SER A 484 17.17 16.98 -30.70
N ASN A 485 17.48 17.70 -31.78
CA ASN A 485 18.86 17.85 -32.29
C ASN A 485 19.67 18.74 -31.36
N ASP A 486 19.14 19.91 -30.98
CA ASP A 486 19.80 20.83 -30.06
C ASP A 486 20.01 20.17 -28.69
N ALA A 487 19.04 19.41 -28.20
CA ALA A 487 19.14 18.70 -26.93
C ALA A 487 20.29 17.68 -26.96
N LYS A 488 20.52 17.04 -28.10
CA LYS A 488 21.63 16.11 -28.29
C LYS A 488 22.97 16.84 -28.38
N ASP A 489 23.03 17.93 -29.14
CA ASP A 489 24.23 18.74 -29.32
C ASP A 489 24.69 19.40 -28.00
N LEU A 490 23.73 19.83 -27.18
CA LEU A 490 23.91 20.34 -25.82
C LEU A 490 24.12 19.26 -24.76
N LYS A 491 24.09 17.97 -25.15
CA LYS A 491 24.26 16.79 -24.28
C LYS A 491 23.18 16.62 -23.20
N LEU A 492 22.04 17.30 -23.36
CA LEU A 492 20.85 17.08 -22.54
C LEU A 492 20.26 15.69 -22.80
N VAL A 493 20.44 15.12 -23.99
CA VAL A 493 20.01 13.75 -24.30
C VAL A 493 21.13 12.97 -24.98
N ASP A 494 21.03 11.64 -24.93
CA ASP A 494 22.09 10.76 -25.43
C ASP A 494 21.79 10.24 -26.85
N LYS A 495 20.50 10.03 -27.18
CA LYS A 495 20.07 9.54 -28.49
C LYS A 495 18.71 10.07 -28.89
N ILE A 496 18.52 10.16 -30.21
CA ILE A 496 17.24 10.42 -30.84
C ILE A 496 16.77 9.12 -31.50
N ALA A 497 15.59 8.62 -31.12
CA ALA A 497 15.01 7.39 -31.68
C ALA A 497 13.51 7.25 -31.31
N ASN A 498 12.79 6.34 -31.98
CA ASN A 498 11.42 6.01 -31.63
C ASN A 498 11.33 4.97 -30.50
N TYR A 499 10.17 4.89 -29.84
CA TYR A 499 9.98 4.00 -28.68
C TYR A 499 10.13 2.51 -29.01
N ASP A 500 9.69 2.07 -30.19
CA ASP A 500 9.76 0.67 -30.62
C ASP A 500 11.21 0.17 -30.77
N GLU A 501 12.16 1.09 -30.91
CA GLU A 501 13.60 0.82 -30.97
C GLU A 501 14.23 0.62 -29.59
N MET A 502 13.54 0.95 -28.49
CA MET A 502 14.10 0.96 -27.12
C MET A 502 14.70 -0.38 -26.72
N GLY A 503 13.98 -1.49 -26.92
CA GLY A 503 14.51 -2.81 -26.55
C GLY A 503 15.82 -3.17 -27.25
N LYS A 504 16.03 -2.70 -28.49
CA LYS A 504 17.30 -2.87 -29.22
C LYS A 504 18.38 -1.92 -28.71
N ILE A 505 18.03 -0.65 -28.44
CA ILE A 505 18.95 0.34 -27.89
C ILE A 505 19.51 -0.14 -26.55
N VAL A 506 18.63 -0.61 -25.65
CA VAL A 506 19.05 -1.09 -24.34
C VAL A 506 19.88 -2.37 -24.44
N ALA A 507 19.50 -3.32 -25.29
CA ALA A 507 20.30 -4.52 -25.53
C ALA A 507 21.74 -4.16 -25.95
N ASN A 508 21.91 -3.22 -26.88
CA ASN A 508 23.22 -2.73 -27.30
C ASN A 508 23.99 -2.04 -26.17
N LEU A 509 23.34 -1.17 -25.39
CA LEU A 509 23.95 -0.52 -24.22
C LEU A 509 24.42 -1.51 -23.15
N MET A 510 23.78 -2.68 -23.08
CA MET A 510 24.09 -3.75 -22.13
C MET A 510 24.99 -4.85 -22.72
N ASN A 511 25.51 -4.69 -23.94
CA ASN A 511 26.29 -5.69 -24.67
C ASN A 511 25.56 -7.05 -24.81
N LYS A 512 24.25 -7.02 -25.03
CA LYS A 512 23.41 -8.20 -25.26
C LYS A 512 23.05 -8.33 -26.73
N GLN A 513 23.11 -9.55 -27.25
CA GLN A 513 22.80 -9.83 -28.65
C GLN A 513 21.30 -9.81 -28.96
N GLU A 514 20.46 -10.17 -27.97
CA GLU A 514 19.02 -10.25 -28.15
C GLU A 514 18.28 -9.05 -27.54
N LYS A 515 17.16 -8.68 -28.18
CA LYS A 515 16.25 -7.65 -27.67
C LYS A 515 15.72 -8.07 -26.30
N LEU A 516 15.89 -7.22 -25.29
CA LEU A 516 15.26 -7.45 -24.00
C LEU A 516 13.76 -7.13 -24.07
N PRO A 517 12.87 -8.02 -23.59
CA PRO A 517 11.47 -7.71 -23.42
C PRO A 517 11.29 -6.62 -22.35
N ILE A 518 10.33 -5.73 -22.60
CA ILE A 518 9.91 -4.70 -21.66
C ILE A 518 8.58 -5.17 -21.06
N ILE A 519 8.52 -5.37 -19.74
CA ILE A 519 7.34 -5.82 -19.01
C ILE A 519 6.76 -4.70 -18.15
N THR A 520 5.50 -4.86 -17.71
CA THR A 520 4.81 -3.91 -16.82
C THR A 520 4.58 -4.56 -15.44
N TYR A 521 5.01 -3.90 -14.36
CA TYR A 521 4.79 -4.27 -12.95
C TYR A 521 3.38 -3.87 -12.47
N PRO A 522 2.84 -4.31 -11.31
CA PRO A 522 3.52 -4.97 -10.19
C PRO A 522 3.59 -6.49 -10.28
N ILE A 523 4.68 -7.05 -9.74
CA ILE A 523 4.81 -8.45 -9.39
C ILE A 523 4.58 -8.58 -7.88
N THR A 524 3.54 -9.32 -7.47
CA THR A 524 3.31 -9.62 -6.06
C THR A 524 4.17 -10.81 -5.66
N TYR A 525 4.84 -10.74 -4.49
CA TYR A 525 5.65 -11.84 -3.95
C TYR A 525 4.89 -12.59 -2.87
N LYS A 526 5.13 -13.91 -2.78
CA LYS A 526 4.54 -14.74 -1.74
C LYS A 526 5.08 -14.37 -0.35
N LYS A 527 4.19 -14.18 0.63
CA LYS A 527 4.56 -13.94 2.04
C LYS A 527 4.81 -15.27 2.76
N TYR A 528 5.94 -15.40 3.45
CA TYR A 528 6.37 -16.63 4.16
C TYR A 528 6.29 -16.53 5.70
N ASN A 529 6.16 -15.32 6.24
CA ASN A 529 6.09 -15.09 7.68
C ASN A 529 4.77 -15.63 8.27
N TRP A 530 4.78 -15.89 9.58
CA TRP A 530 3.64 -16.43 10.30
C TRP A 530 2.77 -15.35 10.92
N ARG A 531 3.37 -14.23 11.33
CA ARG A 531 2.68 -13.08 11.83
C ARG A 531 2.96 -11.87 10.93
N ASP A 532 2.04 -10.91 10.98
CA ASP A 532 2.32 -9.60 10.42
C ASP A 532 3.46 -8.96 11.21
N GLU A 533 4.35 -8.34 10.46
CA GLU A 533 5.54 -7.72 10.99
C GLU A 533 5.16 -6.51 11.84
N ALA A 534 6.03 -6.09 12.77
CA ALA A 534 5.86 -4.82 13.46
C ALA A 534 5.54 -3.72 12.43
N GLN A 535 4.42 -3.01 12.62
CA GLN A 535 3.90 -2.14 11.57
C GLN A 535 4.33 -0.69 11.79
N ILE A 536 4.54 0.01 10.68
CA ILE A 536 4.60 1.47 10.65
C ILE A 536 3.41 1.96 9.82
N ALA A 537 2.50 2.68 10.47
CA ALA A 537 1.34 3.23 9.79
C ALA A 537 1.74 4.50 9.02
N ILE A 538 1.34 4.59 7.76
CA ILE A 538 1.47 5.79 6.94
C ILE A 538 0.07 6.43 6.87
N ILE A 539 -0.05 7.63 7.45
CA ILE A 539 -1.29 8.42 7.42
C ILE A 539 -1.10 9.54 6.41
N ASN A 540 -1.93 9.55 5.38
CA ASN A 540 -1.95 10.60 4.37
C ASN A 540 -2.80 11.77 4.86
N ALA A 541 -2.22 12.98 4.86
CA ALA A 541 -2.88 14.21 5.24
C ALA A 541 -2.60 15.27 4.16
N SER A 542 -3.57 15.50 3.27
CA SER A 542 -3.46 16.47 2.17
C SER A 542 -4.63 17.44 2.13
N GLY A 543 -4.36 18.60 1.54
CA GLY A 543 -5.35 19.63 1.28
C GLY A 543 -5.53 20.62 2.41
N THR A 544 -6.46 21.55 2.23
CA THR A 544 -6.75 22.60 3.22
C THR A 544 -7.21 21.99 4.52
N VAL A 545 -6.66 22.45 5.64
CA VAL A 545 -7.02 21.99 6.98
C VAL A 545 -8.35 22.61 7.39
N ILE A 546 -9.36 21.77 7.63
CA ILE A 546 -10.71 22.19 8.00
C ILE A 546 -11.17 21.53 9.29
N GLU A 547 -12.17 22.13 9.92
CA GLU A 547 -12.90 21.51 11.04
C GLU A 547 -13.82 20.40 10.51
N GLY A 548 -14.11 19.40 11.34
CA GLY A 548 -14.95 18.28 10.96
C GLY A 548 -14.22 17.17 10.22
N SER A 549 -14.95 16.45 9.37
CA SER A 549 -14.44 15.30 8.61
C SER A 549 -13.78 15.70 7.30
N SER A 550 -12.82 14.89 6.83
CA SER A 550 -12.19 15.07 5.52
C SER A 550 -13.21 14.86 4.41
N THR A 551 -13.18 15.72 3.39
CA THR A 551 -14.09 15.68 2.24
C THR A 551 -13.31 15.63 0.94
N ARG A 552 -13.98 15.22 -0.13
CA ARG A 552 -13.46 15.30 -1.48
C ARG A 552 -14.51 15.94 -2.38
N ASP A 553 -14.10 16.96 -3.12
CA ASP A 553 -14.94 17.56 -4.15
C ASP A 553 -15.04 16.60 -5.36
N LEU A 554 -16.26 16.34 -5.84
CA LEU A 554 -16.49 15.39 -6.94
C LEU A 554 -16.14 15.95 -8.32
N LEU A 555 -16.10 17.27 -8.47
CA LEU A 555 -15.84 17.96 -9.73
C LEU A 555 -14.35 18.23 -9.91
N SER A 556 -13.70 18.85 -8.92
CA SER A 556 -12.27 19.17 -8.95
C SER A 556 -11.40 18.00 -8.50
N GLY A 557 -11.97 17.05 -7.75
CA GLY A 557 -11.21 15.94 -7.16
C GLY A 557 -10.36 16.35 -5.96
N GLU A 558 -10.38 17.62 -5.57
CA GLU A 558 -9.62 18.17 -4.44
C GLU A 558 -10.06 17.55 -3.12
N THR A 559 -9.09 17.31 -2.24
CA THR A 559 -9.31 16.77 -0.90
C THR A 559 -9.12 17.86 0.15
N THR A 560 -9.89 17.77 1.23
CA THR A 560 -9.67 18.58 2.44
C THR A 560 -9.21 17.70 3.59
N MET A 561 -8.37 18.26 4.45
CA MET A 561 -7.87 17.61 5.65
C MET A 561 -8.77 17.96 6.83
N GLY A 562 -9.77 17.13 7.11
CA GLY A 562 -10.65 17.31 8.25
C GLY A 562 -10.03 16.82 9.56
N ALA A 563 -10.03 17.69 10.57
CA ALA A 563 -9.45 17.41 11.89
C ALA A 563 -9.98 16.12 12.53
N ASP A 564 -11.28 15.84 12.46
CA ASP A 564 -11.89 14.68 13.10
C ASP A 564 -11.40 13.38 12.48
N THR A 565 -11.26 13.35 11.15
CA THR A 565 -10.78 12.18 10.41
C THR A 565 -9.31 11.90 10.74
N ILE A 566 -8.45 12.92 10.69
CA ILE A 566 -7.02 12.73 10.98
C ILE A 566 -6.81 12.39 12.46
N ALA A 567 -7.54 13.03 13.38
CA ALA A 567 -7.47 12.74 14.80
C ALA A 567 -7.92 11.30 15.12
N ASP A 568 -8.99 10.81 14.49
CA ASP A 568 -9.44 9.43 14.64
C ASP A 568 -8.40 8.42 14.11
N MET A 569 -7.82 8.67 12.93
CA MET A 569 -6.76 7.82 12.36
C MET A 569 -5.52 7.77 13.25
N LEU A 570 -5.10 8.92 13.79
CA LEU A 570 -3.99 9.02 14.75
C LEU A 570 -4.32 8.29 16.06
N SER A 571 -5.53 8.46 16.59
CA SER A 571 -6.00 7.81 17.82
C SER A 571 -6.04 6.29 17.68
N LYS A 572 -6.61 5.77 16.58
CA LYS A 572 -6.64 4.33 16.28
C LYS A 572 -5.24 3.75 16.13
N SER A 573 -4.36 4.42 15.38
CA SER A 573 -2.98 3.97 15.18
C SER A 573 -2.19 3.97 16.49
N ARG A 574 -2.41 4.96 17.36
CA ARG A 574 -1.78 5.04 18.68
C ARG A 574 -2.20 3.89 19.59
N LYS A 575 -3.50 3.54 19.58
CA LYS A 575 -4.08 2.47 20.40
C LYS A 575 -3.79 1.06 19.86
N ASN A 576 -3.47 0.89 18.58
CA ASN A 576 -3.17 -0.41 17.99
C ASN A 576 -1.77 -0.91 18.42
N GLU A 577 -1.68 -2.06 19.10
CA GLU A 577 -0.42 -2.61 19.60
C GLU A 577 0.56 -3.05 18.50
N SER A 578 0.08 -3.44 17.32
CA SER A 578 0.92 -3.85 16.19
C SER A 578 1.62 -2.65 15.53
N VAL A 579 1.03 -1.45 15.62
CA VAL A 579 1.62 -0.19 15.15
C VAL A 579 2.66 0.29 16.15
N LYS A 580 3.94 0.24 15.75
CA LYS A 580 5.07 0.68 16.58
C LYS A 580 5.50 2.10 16.31
N ALA A 581 5.21 2.65 15.13
CA ALA A 581 5.47 4.04 14.78
C ALA A 581 4.43 4.55 13.77
N VAL A 582 4.33 5.86 13.62
CA VAL A 582 3.51 6.52 12.60
C VAL A 582 4.37 7.46 11.76
N VAL A 583 4.14 7.44 10.45
CA VAL A 583 4.58 8.49 9.53
C VAL A 583 3.34 9.25 9.06
N LEU A 584 3.26 10.54 9.37
CA LEU A 584 2.22 11.44 8.86
C LEU A 584 2.74 12.14 7.61
N ARG A 585 2.28 11.71 6.44
CA ARG A 585 2.64 12.27 5.13
C ARG A 585 1.78 13.50 4.85
N LEU A 586 2.41 14.67 4.80
CA LEU A 586 1.73 15.95 4.83
C LEU A 586 1.94 16.73 3.53
N ASP A 587 0.84 17.15 2.88
CA ASP A 587 0.85 18.04 1.72
C ASP A 587 -0.28 19.09 1.82
N SER A 588 -0.02 20.22 2.49
CA SER A 588 -1.01 21.24 2.81
C SER A 588 -0.41 22.64 3.01
N GLY A 589 -1.09 23.64 2.45
CA GLY A 589 -0.83 25.06 2.71
C GLY A 589 -1.36 25.57 4.06
N GLY A 590 -2.03 24.72 4.83
CA GLY A 590 -2.65 25.04 6.12
C GLY A 590 -4.17 25.23 6.03
N GLY A 591 -4.73 26.02 6.94
CA GLY A 591 -6.18 26.22 7.06
C GLY A 591 -6.57 26.65 8.48
N SER A 592 -7.65 26.08 9.02
CA SER A 592 -8.16 26.40 10.36
C SER A 592 -7.12 26.15 11.46
N ALA A 593 -6.87 27.17 12.28
CA ALA A 593 -5.97 27.08 13.43
C ALA A 593 -6.52 26.11 14.50
N LEU A 594 -7.83 26.12 14.72
CA LEU A 594 -8.48 25.21 15.66
C LEU A 594 -8.34 23.75 15.20
N ALA A 595 -8.64 23.48 13.93
CA ALA A 595 -8.46 22.15 13.34
C ALA A 595 -7.00 21.66 13.46
N SER A 596 -6.05 22.56 13.23
CA SER A 596 -4.62 22.25 13.37
C SER A 596 -4.22 21.93 14.81
N ASP A 597 -4.78 22.63 15.82
CA ASP A 597 -4.50 22.37 17.24
C ASP A 597 -5.15 21.07 17.74
N ILE A 598 -6.32 20.69 17.18
CA ILE A 598 -6.94 19.37 17.44
C ILE A 598 -6.03 18.24 16.96
N ILE A 599 -5.50 18.33 15.75
CA ILE A 599 -4.56 17.33 15.21
C ILE A 599 -3.26 17.33 16.01
N LEU A 600 -2.70 18.50 16.34
CA LEU A 600 -1.52 18.64 17.18
C LEU A 600 -1.68 17.91 18.51
N ARG A 601 -2.86 18.01 19.15
CA ARG A 601 -3.14 17.35 20.42
C ARG A 601 -3.01 15.82 20.32
N GLU A 602 -3.48 15.20 19.23
CA GLU A 602 -3.28 13.76 19.02
C GLU A 602 -1.81 13.43 18.72
N ILE A 603 -1.10 14.27 17.97
CA ILE A 603 0.35 14.12 17.74
C ILE A 603 1.13 14.15 19.06
N SER A 604 0.85 15.11 19.95
CA SER A 604 1.50 15.20 21.27
C SER A 604 1.29 13.95 22.14
N ARG A 605 0.11 13.29 22.04
CA ARG A 605 -0.21 12.07 22.80
C ARG A 605 0.65 10.87 22.41
N TYR A 606 1.35 10.90 21.28
CA TYR A 606 2.32 9.84 20.92
C TYR A 606 3.51 9.79 21.88
N LYS A 607 3.91 10.93 22.45
CA LYS A 607 4.95 10.99 23.50
C LYS A 607 4.54 10.21 24.74
N GLU A 608 3.29 10.40 25.20
CA GLU A 608 2.71 9.67 26.33
C GLU A 608 2.63 8.16 26.05
N ALA A 609 2.27 7.78 24.83
CA ALA A 609 2.19 6.39 24.39
C ALA A 609 3.56 5.74 24.11
N LYS A 610 4.67 6.48 24.22
CA LYS A 610 6.04 6.03 23.87
C LYS A 610 6.14 5.44 22.46
N LYS A 611 5.36 5.97 21.51
CA LYS A 611 5.43 5.60 20.09
C LYS A 611 5.93 6.80 19.29
N PRO A 612 6.95 6.66 18.43
CA PRO A 612 7.40 7.77 17.61
C PRO A 612 6.37 8.12 16.54
N ILE A 613 6.19 9.42 16.31
CA ILE A 613 5.47 9.98 15.17
C ILE A 613 6.40 10.89 14.38
N VAL A 614 6.55 10.60 13.09
CA VAL A 614 7.44 11.32 12.17
C VAL A 614 6.59 12.03 11.13
N ILE A 615 6.78 13.35 10.96
CA ILE A 615 6.18 14.09 9.86
C ILE A 615 7.05 13.92 8.62
N SER A 616 6.42 13.63 7.50
CA SER A 616 7.04 13.61 6.17
C SER A 616 6.38 14.69 5.32
N MET A 617 7.01 15.85 5.20
CA MET A 617 6.50 16.97 4.41
C MET A 617 6.75 16.72 2.91
N SER A 618 5.72 16.95 2.09
CA SER A 618 5.77 16.84 0.63
C SER A 618 5.98 18.23 0.00
N ASN A 619 5.25 18.57 -1.07
CA ASN A 619 5.40 19.83 -1.79
C ASN A 619 5.16 21.04 -0.89
N VAL A 620 4.12 21.00 -0.06
CA VAL A 620 3.79 22.10 0.85
C VAL A 620 3.46 21.56 2.25
N ALA A 621 3.98 22.20 3.28
CA ALA A 621 3.61 21.95 4.68
C ALA A 621 3.77 23.24 5.49
N ALA A 622 2.91 24.22 5.22
CA ALA A 622 3.02 25.59 5.74
C ALA A 622 1.80 25.99 6.58
N SER A 623 1.92 27.07 7.36
CA SER A 623 0.83 27.66 8.16
C SER A 623 0.24 26.62 9.14
N GLY A 624 -1.07 26.37 9.13
CA GLY A 624 -1.72 25.34 9.96
C GLY A 624 -1.11 23.93 9.82
N ALA A 625 -0.56 23.59 8.65
CA ALA A 625 0.13 22.32 8.45
C ALA A 625 1.48 22.27 9.21
N TYR A 626 2.19 23.40 9.31
CA TYR A 626 3.37 23.49 10.17
C TYR A 626 2.98 23.53 11.67
N TRP A 627 1.85 24.17 12.02
CA TRP A 627 1.30 24.17 13.38
C TRP A 627 1.11 22.75 13.88
N LEU A 628 0.36 21.91 13.16
CA LEU A 628 0.09 20.53 13.58
C LEU A 628 1.36 19.67 13.60
N SER A 629 2.37 20.00 12.78
CA SER A 629 3.63 19.26 12.72
C SER A 629 4.55 19.52 13.90
N SER A 630 4.37 20.65 14.60
CA SER A 630 5.40 21.23 15.47
C SER A 630 5.84 20.35 16.63
N ASP A 631 4.95 19.52 17.18
CA ASP A 631 5.24 18.67 18.36
C ASP A 631 5.58 17.20 18.03
N ALA A 632 5.78 16.88 16.75
CA ALA A 632 6.17 15.55 16.32
C ALA A 632 7.57 15.14 16.82
N THR A 633 7.84 13.83 16.87
CA THR A 633 9.15 13.31 17.31
C THR A 633 10.27 13.73 16.36
N LYS A 634 9.99 13.69 15.06
CA LYS A 634 10.87 14.17 14.00
C LYS A 634 10.06 14.77 12.86
N ILE A 635 10.59 15.83 12.25
CA ILE A 635 10.06 16.45 11.03
C ILE A 635 11.09 16.27 9.92
N VAL A 636 10.68 15.57 8.86
CA VAL A 636 11.46 15.37 7.64
C VAL A 636 10.80 16.19 6.53
N SER A 637 11.60 16.90 5.75
CA SER A 637 11.15 17.73 4.64
C SER A 637 11.99 17.50 3.41
N ASP A 638 11.37 17.51 2.23
CA ASP A 638 12.14 17.57 0.99
C ASP A 638 12.89 18.91 0.90
N ALA A 639 14.02 18.93 0.19
CA ALA A 639 14.81 20.15 0.00
C ALA A 639 13.98 21.29 -0.66
N ASN A 640 13.02 20.92 -1.51
CA ASN A 640 12.15 21.80 -2.27
C ASN A 640 10.73 21.94 -1.69
N THR A 641 10.45 21.40 -0.50
CA THR A 641 9.19 21.65 0.23
C THR A 641 9.04 23.14 0.54
N ILE A 642 7.83 23.69 0.40
CA ILE A 642 7.46 24.99 0.95
C ILE A 642 6.90 24.79 2.36
N THR A 643 7.59 25.26 3.39
CA THR A 643 7.16 25.14 4.79
C THR A 643 7.28 26.47 5.55
N GLY A 644 7.06 26.45 6.87
CA GLY A 644 6.99 27.65 7.71
C GLY A 644 5.63 28.33 7.59
N SER A 645 5.60 29.57 7.12
CA SER A 645 4.43 30.47 7.11
C SER A 645 3.78 30.63 8.49
N ILE A 646 4.62 30.75 9.53
CA ILE A 646 4.17 30.94 10.92
C ILE A 646 3.62 32.36 11.07
N GLY A 647 2.32 32.51 10.82
CA GLY A 647 1.59 33.77 10.79
C GLY A 647 0.11 33.52 10.56
N VAL A 648 -0.74 34.49 10.89
CA VAL A 648 -2.19 34.34 10.93
C VAL A 648 -2.84 35.47 10.14
N PHE A 649 -3.90 35.17 9.41
CA PHE A 649 -4.80 36.17 8.86
C PHE A 649 -6.25 35.73 9.07
N SER A 650 -7.17 36.67 9.12
CA SER A 650 -8.61 36.40 9.19
C SER A 650 -9.38 37.57 8.61
N GLY A 651 -10.58 37.31 8.10
CA GLY A 651 -11.36 38.32 7.41
C GLY A 651 -12.53 37.75 6.64
N LYS A 652 -13.16 38.60 5.83
CA LYS A 652 -14.28 38.26 4.96
C LYS A 652 -14.24 39.04 3.66
N MET A 653 -15.08 38.60 2.72
CA MET A 653 -15.45 39.40 1.56
C MET A 653 -16.71 40.20 1.89
N ASN A 654 -16.69 41.49 1.57
CA ASN A 654 -17.84 42.38 1.64
C ASN A 654 -18.41 42.56 0.23
N PHE A 655 -19.66 42.15 0.04
CA PHE A 655 -20.40 42.22 -1.23
C PHE A 655 -21.46 43.34 -1.23
N SER A 656 -21.51 44.19 -0.20
CA SER A 656 -22.58 45.20 -0.04
C SER A 656 -22.76 46.08 -1.29
N LYS A 657 -21.66 46.55 -1.89
CA LYS A 657 -21.67 47.37 -3.11
C LYS A 657 -22.08 46.57 -4.35
N LEU A 658 -21.71 45.30 -4.43
CA LEU A 658 -22.16 44.41 -5.51
C LEU A 658 -23.67 44.18 -5.41
N PHE A 659 -24.19 43.92 -4.21
CA PHE A 659 -25.63 43.76 -3.99
C PHE A 659 -26.41 45.01 -4.39
N GLU A 660 -25.92 46.20 -4.03
CA GLU A 660 -26.47 47.48 -4.48
C GLU A 660 -26.49 47.58 -6.01
N LYS A 661 -25.37 47.29 -6.68
CA LYS A 661 -25.27 47.32 -8.15
C LYS A 661 -26.23 46.35 -8.85
N LEU A 662 -26.50 45.20 -8.24
CA LEU A 662 -27.40 44.18 -8.77
C LEU A 662 -28.88 44.42 -8.41
N GLY A 663 -29.18 45.45 -7.60
CA GLY A 663 -30.52 45.70 -7.08
C GLY A 663 -31.00 44.65 -6.07
N LEU A 664 -30.06 43.95 -5.40
CA LEU A 664 -30.38 43.00 -4.33
C LEU A 664 -30.56 43.77 -3.01
N ASN A 665 -31.79 43.85 -2.53
CA ASN A 665 -32.09 44.45 -1.24
C ASN A 665 -31.83 43.44 -0.11
N VAL A 666 -30.99 43.82 0.85
CA VAL A 666 -30.68 43.00 2.02
C VAL A 666 -31.19 43.68 3.28
N GLU A 667 -32.12 43.02 3.98
CA GLU A 667 -32.59 43.44 5.30
C GLU A 667 -31.91 42.59 6.38
N THR A 668 -31.43 43.24 7.45
CA THR A 668 -30.76 42.56 8.57
C THR A 668 -31.61 42.67 9.82
N PHE A 669 -32.06 41.53 10.33
CA PHE A 669 -32.69 41.42 11.63
C PHE A 669 -31.66 40.86 12.61
N LYS A 670 -31.30 41.63 13.63
CA LYS A 670 -30.27 41.22 14.60
C LYS A 670 -30.69 41.45 16.04
N ILE A 671 -30.26 40.53 16.90
CA ILE A 671 -30.31 40.65 18.35
C ILE A 671 -28.87 40.56 18.84
N GLY A 672 -28.35 41.66 19.39
CA GLY A 672 -26.94 41.85 19.73
C GLY A 672 -26.22 42.76 18.74
N GLU A 673 -25.37 43.66 19.26
CA GLU A 673 -24.74 44.74 18.49
C GLU A 673 -23.92 44.22 17.30
N HIS A 674 -23.16 43.13 17.51
CA HIS A 674 -22.23 42.57 16.51
C HIS A 674 -22.73 41.27 15.86
N ALA A 675 -24.01 40.93 16.00
CA ALA A 675 -24.53 39.64 15.52
C ALA A 675 -24.42 39.45 13.99
N ASP A 676 -24.25 40.53 13.24
CA ASP A 676 -24.07 40.57 11.79
C ASP A 676 -22.63 40.94 11.38
N ALA A 677 -21.66 40.92 12.29
CA ALA A 677 -20.27 41.32 12.02
C ALA A 677 -19.65 40.57 10.83
N PHE A 678 -19.88 39.26 10.73
CA PHE A 678 -19.38 38.42 9.63
C PHE A 678 -20.33 38.33 8.43
N SER A 679 -21.40 39.12 8.39
CA SER A 679 -22.29 39.20 7.23
C SER A 679 -21.53 39.71 6.00
N GLU A 680 -21.76 39.07 4.86
CA GLU A 680 -21.25 39.48 3.55
C GLU A 680 -21.89 40.78 3.03
N ALA A 681 -22.99 41.22 3.64
CA ALA A 681 -23.80 42.36 3.17
C ALA A 681 -23.38 43.72 3.72
N ARG A 682 -22.35 43.81 4.57
CA ARG A 682 -21.82 45.08 5.07
C ARG A 682 -20.33 44.98 5.42
N PRO A 683 -19.58 46.08 5.44
CA PRO A 683 -18.22 46.09 5.98
C PRO A 683 -18.19 45.83 7.50
N PHE A 684 -17.03 45.42 8.02
CA PHE A 684 -16.74 45.48 9.46
C PHE A 684 -16.74 46.93 9.94
N THR A 685 -17.20 47.15 11.18
CA THR A 685 -16.96 48.41 11.90
C THR A 685 -15.54 48.46 12.44
N ASP A 686 -15.02 49.66 12.78
CA ASP A 686 -13.68 49.81 13.35
C ASP A 686 -13.50 49.01 14.65
N ASP A 687 -14.55 48.91 15.48
CA ASP A 687 -14.50 48.15 16.71
C ASP A 687 -14.52 46.63 16.44
N GLU A 688 -15.30 46.16 15.46
CA GLU A 688 -15.25 44.77 15.01
C GLU A 688 -13.88 44.40 14.42
N ARG A 689 -13.23 45.31 13.68
CA ARG A 689 -11.87 45.13 13.19
C ARG A 689 -10.85 45.02 14.33
N LYS A 690 -10.95 45.86 15.36
CA LYS A 690 -10.10 45.75 16.57
C LYS A 690 -10.33 44.43 17.30
N MET A 691 -11.59 44.00 17.43
CA MET A 691 -11.92 42.70 18.04
C MET A 691 -11.32 41.53 17.24
N LEU A 692 -11.42 41.57 15.91
CA LEU A 692 -10.80 40.60 15.02
C LEU A 692 -9.27 40.61 15.15
N PHE A 693 -8.65 41.79 15.17
CA PHE A 693 -7.20 41.95 15.36
C PHE A 693 -6.71 41.35 16.69
N ASN A 694 -7.42 41.61 17.78
CA ASN A 694 -7.10 41.02 19.09
C ASN A 694 -7.21 39.48 19.09
N SER A 695 -8.21 38.94 18.40
CA SER A 695 -8.39 37.50 18.23
C SER A 695 -7.24 36.86 17.44
N ILE A 696 -6.84 37.46 16.32
CA ILE A 696 -5.70 36.93 15.54
C ILE A 696 -4.37 37.11 16.28
N GLN A 697 -4.22 38.14 17.13
CA GLN A 697 -3.04 38.31 17.97
C GLN A 697 -2.93 37.20 19.02
N ALA A 698 -4.04 36.85 19.66
CA ALA A 698 -4.09 35.72 20.58
C ALA A 698 -3.73 34.41 19.85
N THR A 699 -4.29 34.19 18.67
CA THR A 699 -4.00 33.00 17.84
C THR A 699 -2.52 32.95 17.44
N TYR A 700 -1.94 34.09 17.03
CA TYR A 700 -0.52 34.16 16.67
C TYR A 700 0.39 33.84 17.85
N ARG A 701 0.08 34.37 19.05
CA ARG A 701 0.82 34.03 20.27
C ARG A 701 0.79 32.53 20.54
N THR A 702 -0.39 31.91 20.47
CA THR A 702 -0.52 30.45 20.61
C THR A 702 0.32 29.71 19.57
N PHE A 703 0.32 30.16 18.30
CA PHE A 703 1.14 29.54 17.26
C PHE A 703 2.63 29.56 17.64
N LEU A 704 3.13 30.72 18.05
CA LEU A 704 4.52 30.87 18.48
C LEU A 704 4.85 29.93 19.65
N GLU A 705 3.96 29.83 20.64
CA GLU A 705 4.12 28.95 21.81
C GLU A 705 4.14 27.46 21.42
N ARG A 706 3.26 27.02 20.51
CA ARG A 706 3.24 25.63 20.02
C ARG A 706 4.54 25.27 19.31
N VAL A 707 4.99 26.12 18.39
CA VAL A 707 6.26 25.92 17.67
C VAL A 707 7.45 25.99 18.62
N ALA A 708 7.49 26.96 19.52
CA ALA A 708 8.56 27.09 20.52
C ALA A 708 8.68 25.82 21.37
N THR A 709 7.56 25.32 21.88
CA THR A 709 7.50 24.10 22.69
C THR A 709 7.94 22.87 21.90
N GLY A 710 7.37 22.65 20.72
CA GLY A 710 7.63 21.45 19.94
C GLY A 710 9.03 21.39 19.33
N ARG A 711 9.62 22.56 18.99
CA ARG A 711 10.96 22.66 18.37
C ARG A 711 12.08 22.96 19.35
N GLY A 712 11.77 23.18 20.63
CA GLY A 712 12.77 23.58 21.64
C GLY A 712 13.41 24.94 21.34
N LEU A 713 12.64 25.88 20.80
CA LEU A 713 13.07 27.25 20.46
C LEU A 713 12.44 28.24 21.45
N SER A 714 13.04 29.43 21.60
CA SER A 714 12.36 30.51 22.33
C SER A 714 11.24 31.13 21.48
N VAL A 715 10.16 31.58 22.13
CA VAL A 715 9.07 32.31 21.45
C VAL A 715 9.61 33.51 20.66
N ALA A 716 10.59 34.22 21.20
CA ALA A 716 11.26 35.33 20.52
C ALA A 716 11.97 34.88 19.22
N ARG A 717 12.69 33.76 19.26
CA ARG A 717 13.35 33.20 18.06
C ARG A 717 12.33 32.75 17.03
N VAL A 718 11.26 32.08 17.45
CA VAL A 718 10.18 31.66 16.54
C VAL A 718 9.51 32.88 15.92
N ASN A 719 9.31 33.96 16.68
CA ASN A 719 8.75 35.19 16.16
C ASN A 719 9.68 35.83 15.11
N GLU A 720 10.99 35.88 15.36
CA GLU A 720 12.00 36.43 14.45
C GLU A 720 12.04 35.71 13.10
N ILE A 721 12.09 34.38 13.12
CA ILE A 721 12.09 33.55 11.89
C ILE A 721 10.67 33.29 11.36
N GLY A 722 9.65 33.73 12.11
CA GLY A 722 8.24 33.57 11.80
C GLY A 722 7.73 34.70 10.92
N GLN A 723 6.81 35.50 11.43
CA GLN A 723 6.20 36.62 10.69
C GLN A 723 5.53 36.23 9.35
N GLY A 724 5.03 34.99 9.24
CA GLY A 724 4.38 34.48 8.04
C GLY A 724 5.32 34.05 6.91
N HIS A 725 6.64 34.05 7.13
CA HIS A 725 7.65 33.77 6.11
C HIS A 725 7.61 32.29 5.68
N VAL A 726 7.55 32.05 4.37
CA VAL A 726 7.70 30.71 3.78
C VAL A 726 9.15 30.40 3.48
N TYR A 727 9.56 29.15 3.68
CA TYR A 727 10.94 28.71 3.44
C TYR A 727 10.96 27.45 2.60
N SER A 728 12.04 27.27 1.83
CA SER A 728 12.39 25.96 1.28
C SER A 728 12.70 24.99 2.43
N GLY A 729 12.57 23.68 2.22
CA GLY A 729 12.93 22.70 3.24
C GLY A 729 14.40 22.79 3.63
N THR A 730 15.28 23.09 2.66
CA THR A 730 16.70 23.39 2.88
C THR A 730 16.87 24.50 3.91
N LYS A 731 16.22 25.65 3.69
CA LYS A 731 16.30 26.79 4.60
C LYS A 731 15.64 26.50 5.95
N ALA A 732 14.54 25.77 5.96
CA ALA A 732 13.84 25.39 7.19
C ALA A 732 14.70 24.49 8.10
N LYS A 733 15.54 23.62 7.52
CA LYS A 733 16.52 22.82 8.30
C LYS A 733 17.58 23.71 8.94
N GLU A 734 18.15 24.67 8.21
CA GLU A 734 19.12 25.63 8.77
C GLU A 734 18.54 26.42 9.95
N LEU A 735 17.25 26.77 9.86
CA LEU A 735 16.51 27.49 10.89
C LEU A 735 16.02 26.60 12.04
N LYS A 736 16.29 25.28 11.99
CA LYS A 736 15.82 24.26 12.95
C LYS A 736 14.29 24.10 13.02
N LEU A 737 13.58 24.57 12.00
CA LEU A 737 12.14 24.33 11.84
C LEU A 737 11.87 22.87 11.40
N VAL A 738 12.83 22.24 10.73
CA VAL A 738 12.82 20.85 10.26
C VAL A 738 14.04 20.12 10.84
N ASP A 739 13.94 18.81 11.10
CA ASP A 739 15.05 18.00 11.60
C ASP A 739 15.96 17.49 10.49
N GLU A 740 15.39 16.94 9.41
CA GLU A 740 16.14 16.27 8.34
C GLU A 740 15.64 16.62 6.94
N ILE A 741 16.57 16.60 5.97
CA ILE A 741 16.21 16.66 4.55
C ILE A 741 15.97 15.23 4.05
N GLY A 742 14.87 15.04 3.34
CA GLY A 742 14.49 13.80 2.70
C GLY A 742 12.98 13.69 2.49
N GLY A 743 12.53 12.57 1.95
CA GLY A 743 11.11 12.32 1.71
C GLY A 743 10.52 11.23 2.61
N LEU A 744 9.48 10.58 2.07
CA LEU A 744 8.74 9.51 2.72
C LEU A 744 9.64 8.34 3.10
N GLU A 745 10.56 7.93 2.23
CA GLU A 745 11.50 6.85 2.54
C GLU A 745 12.37 7.18 3.76
N LYS A 746 12.88 8.41 3.83
CA LYS A 746 13.70 8.87 4.96
C LYS A 746 12.89 8.93 6.26
N ALA A 747 11.64 9.40 6.18
CA ALA A 747 10.73 9.40 7.32
C ALA A 747 10.43 7.98 7.83
N ILE A 748 10.23 7.02 6.92
CA ILE A 748 10.05 5.60 7.26
C ILE A 748 11.32 5.03 7.92
N GLU A 749 12.50 5.32 7.37
CA GLU A 749 13.78 4.89 7.95
C GLU A 749 13.94 5.42 9.39
N ILE A 750 13.67 6.70 9.61
CA ILE A 750 13.73 7.33 10.93
C ILE A 750 12.69 6.71 11.87
N ALA A 751 11.46 6.47 11.41
CA ALA A 751 10.43 5.81 12.20
C ALA A 751 10.84 4.40 12.62
N LYS A 752 11.43 3.61 11.71
CA LYS A 752 12.00 2.27 12.01
C LYS A 752 13.08 2.35 13.08
N ASN A 753 14.00 3.29 12.94
CA ASN A 753 15.11 3.46 13.89
C ASN A 753 14.59 3.86 15.28
N LEU A 754 13.67 4.83 15.36
CA LEU A 754 13.09 5.29 16.62
C LEU A 754 12.24 4.20 17.31
N ALA A 755 11.61 3.31 16.54
CA ALA A 755 10.85 2.18 17.07
C ALA A 755 11.70 0.93 17.35
N MET A 756 13.03 1.01 17.21
CA MET A 756 13.96 -0.13 17.39
C MET A 756 13.65 -1.32 16.46
N LEU A 757 13.31 -1.02 15.21
CA LEU A 757 12.93 -1.99 14.17
C LEU A 757 13.95 -2.08 13.02
N LYS A 758 15.17 -1.56 13.18
CA LYS A 758 16.16 -1.41 12.10
C LYS A 758 16.45 -2.69 11.32
N ASP A 759 16.58 -3.81 12.02
CA ASP A 759 16.88 -5.13 11.44
C ASP A 759 15.64 -6.04 11.35
N LYS A 760 14.46 -5.49 11.68
CA LYS A 760 13.20 -6.22 11.61
C LYS A 760 12.56 -5.92 10.27
N LYS A 761 11.98 -6.96 9.68
CA LYS A 761 11.02 -6.73 8.62
C LYS A 761 9.84 -5.94 9.23
N VAL A 762 9.30 -4.99 8.46
CA VAL A 762 8.25 -4.06 8.89
C VAL A 762 7.25 -3.93 7.76
N GLU A 763 5.98 -4.15 8.08
CA GLU A 763 4.89 -3.89 7.14
C GLU A 763 4.52 -2.40 7.17
N LEU A 764 4.44 -1.82 5.97
CA LEU A 764 3.94 -0.48 5.76
C LEU A 764 2.51 -0.59 5.28
N PHE A 765 1.57 0.00 6.01
CA PHE A 765 0.18 0.07 5.58
C PHE A 765 -0.31 1.51 5.56
N ASN A 766 -1.03 1.85 4.50
CA ASN A 766 -1.69 3.14 4.37
C ASN A 766 -3.02 3.10 5.11
N VAL A 767 -3.23 4.03 6.04
CA VAL A 767 -4.54 4.21 6.66
C VAL A 767 -5.40 5.00 5.68
N ALA A 768 -6.42 4.36 5.11
CA ALA A 768 -7.33 5.02 4.16
C ALA A 768 -8.44 5.79 4.89
N SER A 769 -8.77 6.97 4.38
CA SER A 769 -9.93 7.76 4.82
C SER A 769 -11.19 7.34 4.06
N ASN A 770 -12.33 7.16 4.76
CA ASN A 770 -13.64 6.89 4.14
C ASN A 770 -14.30 8.16 3.55
N THR A 771 -13.58 8.92 2.72
CA THR A 771 -14.03 10.22 2.19
C THR A 771 -15.27 10.10 1.28
N GLY A 772 -15.44 8.98 0.57
CA GLY A 772 -16.53 8.80 -0.41
C GLY A 772 -17.95 8.82 0.15
N MET A 773 -18.18 8.32 1.37
CA MET A 773 -19.52 8.34 2.00
C MET A 773 -19.90 9.72 2.54
N ASN A 774 -18.91 10.50 3.00
CA ASN A 774 -19.14 11.83 3.57
C ASN A 774 -19.55 12.86 2.50
N THR A 775 -18.98 12.75 1.29
CA THR A 775 -19.32 13.64 0.18
C THR A 775 -20.79 13.51 -0.25
N LEU A 776 -21.34 12.29 -0.28
CA LEU A 776 -22.75 12.06 -0.61
C LEU A 776 -23.70 12.57 0.48
N ALA A 777 -23.30 12.44 1.74
CA ALA A 777 -24.08 12.96 2.87
C ALA A 777 -24.13 14.50 2.87
N GLN A 778 -23.01 15.19 2.58
CA GLN A 778 -22.98 16.66 2.51
C GLN A 778 -23.88 17.24 1.41
N LEU A 779 -23.85 16.65 0.21
CA LEU A 779 -24.71 17.07 -0.91
C LEU A 779 -26.21 16.95 -0.60
N ALA A 780 -26.60 16.00 0.26
CA ALA A 780 -27.98 15.81 0.67
C ALA A 780 -28.45 16.80 1.75
N THR A 781 -27.53 17.46 2.47
CA THR A 781 -27.85 18.23 3.69
C THR A 781 -27.72 19.76 3.57
N ASP A 782 -27.09 20.30 2.52
CA ASP A 782 -26.94 21.75 2.34
C ASP A 782 -27.54 22.27 1.02
N PRO A 783 -28.78 22.83 1.05
CA PRO A 783 -29.42 23.41 -0.13
C PRO A 783 -28.68 24.60 -0.74
N LYS A 784 -27.83 25.31 0.03
CA LYS A 784 -27.09 26.49 -0.47
C LYS A 784 -25.97 26.09 -1.43
N GLN A 785 -25.32 24.96 -1.16
CA GLN A 785 -24.32 24.36 -2.06
C GLN A 785 -24.93 23.94 -3.41
N ALA A 786 -26.20 23.54 -3.43
CA ALA A 786 -26.92 23.23 -4.67
C ALA A 786 -27.31 24.49 -5.47
N PHE A 787 -27.40 25.65 -4.82
CA PHE A 787 -27.88 26.90 -5.42
C PHE A 787 -26.78 27.65 -6.19
N TYR A 788 -25.53 27.64 -5.70
CA TYR A 788 -24.40 28.31 -6.35
C TYR A 788 -24.11 27.84 -7.79
N PRO A 789 -24.09 26.52 -8.09
CA PRO A 789 -23.96 26.03 -9.46
C PRO A 789 -25.11 26.46 -10.37
N PHE A 790 -26.34 26.53 -9.84
CA PHE A 790 -27.52 26.97 -10.58
C PHE A 790 -27.46 28.47 -10.94
N VAL A 791 -26.99 29.32 -10.03
CA VAL A 791 -26.78 30.74 -10.28
C VAL A 791 -25.64 30.96 -11.27
N MET A 792 -24.52 30.24 -11.14
CA MET A 792 -23.41 30.28 -12.10
C MET A 792 -23.84 29.81 -13.49
N LEU A 793 -24.57 28.69 -13.60
CA LEU A 793 -25.13 28.22 -14.87
C LEU A 793 -26.10 29.23 -15.49
N LYS A 794 -26.90 29.92 -14.68
CA LYS A 794 -27.80 30.98 -15.16
C LYS A 794 -27.02 32.20 -15.67
N LEU A 795 -25.98 32.63 -14.96
CA LEU A 795 -25.11 33.75 -15.34
C LEU A 795 -24.28 33.47 -16.61
N ILE A 796 -23.81 32.22 -16.78
CA ILE A 796 -23.15 31.74 -18.00
C ILE A 796 -24.13 31.72 -19.17
N ARG A 797 -25.37 31.24 -18.94
CA ARG A 797 -26.41 31.14 -19.97
C ARG A 797 -26.95 32.50 -20.42
N GLU A 798 -26.84 33.53 -19.57
CA GLU A 798 -27.25 34.91 -19.87
C GLU A 798 -26.12 35.77 -20.50
N ASN A 799 -24.95 35.20 -20.85
CA ASN A 799 -23.79 35.92 -21.43
C ASN A 799 -23.29 37.13 -20.60
N LYS A 800 -23.62 37.20 -19.30
CA LYS A 800 -23.22 38.33 -18.42
C LYS A 800 -21.89 38.12 -17.72
N VAL A 801 -21.28 36.94 -17.86
CA VAL A 801 -19.95 36.64 -17.34
C VAL A 801 -19.09 36.19 -18.52
N LEU A 802 -18.25 37.09 -19.03
CA LEU A 802 -17.07 36.67 -19.77
C LEU A 802 -16.24 35.84 -18.78
N ALA A 803 -16.15 34.54 -19.06
CA ALA A 803 -15.43 33.58 -18.24
C ALA A 803 -13.96 34.00 -18.10
N ILE A 804 -13.63 34.68 -17.00
CA ILE A 804 -12.28 34.75 -16.48
C ILE A 804 -12.16 33.61 -15.46
N MET A 805 -11.99 32.41 -15.97
CA MET A 805 -11.38 31.32 -15.20
C MET A 805 -9.99 31.11 -15.79
N PRO A 806 -8.91 31.52 -15.10
CA PRO A 806 -7.62 30.94 -15.38
C PRO A 806 -7.72 29.45 -15.04
N ASN A 807 -7.47 28.59 -16.01
CA ASN A 807 -7.18 27.17 -15.75
C ASN A 807 -6.04 27.12 -14.72
N TYR A 808 -6.33 26.59 -13.54
CA TYR A 808 -5.32 26.18 -12.56
C TYR A 808 -4.92 24.73 -12.81
#